data_AF-A0A971MII5-F1
#
_entry.id   AF-A0A971MII5-F1
#
_cell.length_a   1.000
_cell.length_b   1.000
_cell.length_c   1.000
_cell.angle_alpha   90.00
_cell.angle_beta   90.00
_cell.angle_gamma   90.00
#
_symmetry.space_group_name_H-M   'P 1'
#
loop_
_entity.id
_entity.type
_entity.pdbx_description
1 polymer ?
#
loop_
_entity_poly.entity_id
_entity_poly.type
_entity_poly.pdbx_seq_one_letter_code
_entity_poly.pdbx_strand_id
1 'polypeptide(L)'
;MKRKLSKKILSLLLALIMLFGPMINISYALENNGETLTPITTGELEVPITTIEESEKTIITTGEEYGILEESDTYLQFIPNESKSQEIVTSENFLEVSPVNEEKEIKKELAQPIEKKEDIINLENNVKENSDSKLKPQQTVPESVLSDNRIKNSKPSNEFQTEDVFLKNKIEIPDIMARNFQMNLLQMESGIFTYELIDGGVKITGFVSGMETVNLVIPDTINSQPVISIGDRAFFQKGIENLTLGNNVKVIEQYAFAANNISELTLPDSLETIGINSFRDNLLPSLDTKNVETIETSAFANNQLKDVIFGSIKNIGDTVFINNQLEKVSISESIESFGTSVFAYNDRYVLVETNSPIIVTEKTENGFGHVVNPVTITVRFLDEVSGEQLLNDQVFGNEFTDINGIIVLGEENTYTPPTISGYVPVSTPIVFVPDSVDYVLEVYYRNTSTIPRIELINTPRIEPDGDGSESVLLSFVKATDLNGNDISSNITVEPTSIDTSIPGNHKVTYTVTDELGNTGTRTVDIFVGTDWYDFPLGNGWVLGDFIYDGNKVLGFSDSGLAKVTTEKNLILPHINPADGVTIIDTVGVNHDPTTTSFRKRGLVSVSDFNDNIKVIEGSYGPYLADRIKGGFEGNAITEVNLINLEHAGAYSFYQNRLTSINFPKLKYIDSVTFTSNPITSINADDLPLVEYVGSSAFSGSKIVSLNMPSLKETGSAAFISNPISEGYFPSLVKIGPNTFASNKFTEMTKESFPVIEIIGSGAFRSNLITNIDLPTLIRIEDGAGSSNGAFVGNQITTIFPGGLQNLEYLGDYTFYNQNISNVPEDALSNLSEIGVSAFYGNNITEITLPIINNIEPGAFIGNPGLPEYDNLVVIWANSDNTHPNRENYIINPLNETVEGPFNEEDFIWDPNDYNRVLGFSTLGREKYEQLDEKEIHFPDRARTVGNYAFRSLQGL
;
A
#
# COMPACT_ATOMS: atom_id res chain seq x y z
N MET A 1 -40.62 43.49 11.21
CA MET A 1 -41.62 43.11 12.24
C MET A 1 -41.30 41.66 12.62
N LYS A 2 -41.12 41.17 13.86
CA LYS A 2 -41.65 41.46 15.22
C LYS A 2 -42.97 40.74 15.55
N ARG A 3 -42.88 39.58 16.24
CA ARG A 3 -43.94 38.84 17.01
C ARG A 3 -45.10 38.26 16.16
N LYS A 4 -45.94 37.31 16.60
CA LYS A 4 -46.18 36.56 17.88
C LYS A 4 -46.14 35.03 17.55
N LEU A 5 -46.21 34.01 18.43
CA LEU A 5 -46.34 33.78 19.90
C LEU A 5 -45.58 32.41 20.16
N SER A 6 -45.46 31.71 21.31
CA SER A 6 -46.01 31.80 22.67
C SER A 6 -45.07 31.12 23.72
N LYS A 7 -45.58 30.77 24.92
CA LYS A 7 -44.95 29.84 25.87
C LYS A 7 -45.94 28.72 26.25
N LYS A 8 -45.69 27.47 25.86
CA LYS A 8 -46.24 26.24 26.48
C LYS A 8 -45.63 24.98 25.82
N ILE A 9 -44.57 24.46 26.43
CA ILE A 9 -44.05 23.06 26.48
C ILE A 9 -42.67 23.17 27.17
N LEU A 10 -42.71 23.50 28.47
CA LEU A 10 -41.55 23.47 29.38
C LEU A 10 -42.05 23.26 30.82
N SER A 11 -43.03 22.37 30.96
CA SER A 11 -43.76 22.10 32.20
C SER A 11 -44.23 20.64 32.28
N LEU A 12 -43.51 19.73 31.61
CA LEU A 12 -43.81 18.29 31.59
C LEU A 12 -42.54 17.41 31.50
N LEU A 13 -41.41 17.88 32.05
CA LEU A 13 -40.25 17.03 32.34
C LEU A 13 -39.57 17.40 33.67
N LEU A 14 -40.35 17.97 34.60
CA LEU A 14 -39.90 18.37 35.94
C LEU A 14 -40.82 17.75 37.02
N ALA A 15 -41.17 16.47 36.83
CA ALA A 15 -42.22 15.79 37.61
C ALA A 15 -42.03 14.26 37.72
N LEU A 16 -40.79 13.78 37.89
CA LEU A 16 -40.54 12.40 38.38
C LEU A 16 -39.23 12.25 39.19
N ILE A 17 -38.84 13.30 39.92
CA ILE A 17 -37.75 13.26 40.90
C ILE A 17 -38.34 13.54 42.29
N MET A 18 -37.91 12.75 43.29
CA MET A 18 -38.35 12.72 44.70
C MET A 18 -39.64 11.94 45.04
N LEU A 19 -39.44 10.65 45.37
CA LEU A 19 -40.07 9.86 46.45
C LEU A 19 -39.18 8.60 46.54
N PHE A 20 -38.24 8.42 47.48
CA PHE A 20 -38.02 9.03 48.81
C PHE A 20 -36.54 9.46 49.06
N GLY A 21 -36.33 10.39 49.99
CA GLY A 21 -35.04 10.64 50.69
C GLY A 21 -34.96 9.87 52.03
N PRO A 22 -34.14 10.25 53.05
CA PRO A 22 -33.53 11.57 53.34
C PRO A 22 -31.97 11.58 53.22
N MET A 23 -31.20 12.69 53.14
CA MET A 23 -31.16 13.99 53.86
C MET A 23 -30.62 13.91 55.32
N ILE A 24 -29.86 14.85 55.91
CA ILE A 24 -29.10 16.07 55.48
C ILE A 24 -28.19 16.52 56.65
N ASN A 25 -27.03 17.16 56.44
CA ASN A 25 -26.72 18.50 57.03
C ASN A 25 -25.35 19.11 56.68
N ILE A 26 -25.29 20.45 56.81
CA ILE A 26 -24.09 21.31 56.84
C ILE A 26 -24.21 22.22 58.08
N SER A 27 -23.10 22.53 58.76
CA SER A 27 -22.98 23.63 59.75
C SER A 27 -21.51 24.01 59.96
N TYR A 28 -21.23 25.24 60.39
CA TYR A 28 -19.89 25.85 60.35
C TYR A 28 -19.50 26.53 61.68
N ALA A 29 -18.26 26.28 62.13
CA ALA A 29 -17.39 27.10 63.01
C ALA A 29 -17.73 27.34 64.52
N LEU A 30 -16.66 27.75 65.23
CA LEU A 30 -16.54 28.24 66.63
C LEU A 30 -16.63 27.17 67.74
N GLU A 31 -15.74 27.09 68.76
CA GLU A 31 -14.49 27.84 69.03
C GLU A 31 -13.57 27.15 70.09
N ASN A 32 -12.28 27.54 70.10
CA ASN A 32 -11.33 27.62 71.25
C ASN A 32 -10.83 26.38 72.05
N ASN A 33 -9.50 26.15 71.92
CA ASN A 33 -8.47 25.89 72.96
C ASN A 33 -8.39 24.58 73.77
N GLY A 34 -7.18 23.99 73.80
CA GLY A 34 -6.76 22.87 74.67
C GLY A 34 -5.31 22.45 74.41
N GLU A 35 -4.39 22.87 75.28
CA GLU A 35 -2.92 22.86 75.12
C GLU A 35 -2.22 21.50 74.87
N THR A 36 -1.09 21.57 74.14
CA THR A 36 0.16 20.77 74.21
C THR A 36 0.13 19.27 74.54
N LEU A 37 0.90 18.50 73.75
CA LEU A 37 2.08 17.76 74.27
C LEU A 37 3.03 17.35 73.14
N THR A 38 4.31 17.13 73.47
CA THR A 38 5.36 16.65 72.54
C THR A 38 5.90 15.28 73.03
N PRO A 39 7.03 14.74 72.51
CA PRO A 39 7.01 13.46 71.80
C PRO A 39 7.57 12.28 72.63
N ILE A 40 7.47 11.06 72.08
CA ILE A 40 8.32 9.93 72.51
C ILE A 40 8.98 9.29 71.28
N THR A 41 10.30 9.33 71.27
CA THR A 41 11.22 8.63 70.34
C THR A 41 11.77 7.35 71.00
N THR A 42 12.70 6.68 70.30
CA THR A 42 13.39 5.38 70.54
C THR A 42 12.68 4.21 69.84
N GLY A 43 13.39 3.26 69.21
CA GLY A 43 14.82 2.91 69.20
C GLY A 43 14.91 1.37 69.19
N GLU A 44 15.96 0.70 68.71
CA GLU A 44 17.27 1.15 68.21
C GLU A 44 18.00 -0.04 67.53
N LEU A 45 19.17 0.19 66.88
CA LEU A 45 20.20 -0.79 66.45
C LEU A 45 19.87 -1.86 65.35
N GLU A 46 20.79 -2.27 64.44
CA GLU A 46 22.05 -1.64 63.94
C GLU A 46 22.73 -2.37 62.73
N VAL A 47 23.45 -1.59 61.88
CA VAL A 47 24.61 -1.88 60.94
C VAL A 47 24.68 -3.13 60.01
N PRO A 48 25.61 -3.19 59.00
CA PRO A 48 26.46 -2.15 58.35
C PRO A 48 26.19 -2.02 56.81
N ILE A 49 26.23 -0.85 56.14
CA ILE A 49 27.30 0.16 55.83
C ILE A 49 28.31 -0.23 54.72
N THR A 50 28.23 0.45 53.56
CA THR A 50 29.27 1.17 52.76
C THR A 50 28.65 1.57 51.39
N THR A 51 28.41 2.84 50.99
CA THR A 51 29.30 3.96 50.56
C THR A 51 30.05 3.71 49.23
N ILE A 52 30.18 4.64 48.26
CA ILE A 52 30.07 6.11 48.31
C ILE A 52 29.88 6.79 46.91
N GLU A 53 29.37 8.03 46.93
CA GLU A 53 29.46 9.19 45.99
C GLU A 53 29.06 9.20 44.49
N GLU A 54 28.50 10.38 44.18
CA GLU A 54 28.03 11.00 42.95
C GLU A 54 29.17 11.51 42.02
N SER A 55 28.82 11.97 40.80
CA SER A 55 29.32 13.25 40.25
C SER A 55 28.49 13.72 39.03
N GLU A 56 28.44 15.03 38.79
CA GLU A 56 27.64 15.66 37.72
C GLU A 56 28.45 16.02 36.46
N LYS A 57 27.74 16.23 35.32
CA LYS A 57 27.91 17.24 34.24
C LYS A 57 29.35 17.70 33.88
N THR A 58 29.73 17.87 32.59
CA THR A 58 29.20 18.93 31.69
C THR A 58 29.75 18.80 30.25
N ILE A 59 28.89 19.08 29.26
CA ILE A 59 29.06 19.56 27.86
C ILE A 59 30.45 20.13 27.43
N ILE A 60 30.92 19.86 26.18
CA ILE A 60 31.34 20.85 25.13
C ILE A 60 32.09 20.22 23.89
N THR A 61 31.38 20.22 22.74
CA THR A 61 31.74 20.45 21.30
C THR A 61 32.87 19.77 20.48
N THR A 62 32.57 19.68 19.16
CA THR A 62 33.43 19.82 17.93
C THR A 62 34.44 18.74 17.50
N GLY A 63 34.43 18.35 16.21
CA GLY A 63 35.61 17.79 15.52
C GLY A 63 35.40 16.90 14.28
N GLU A 64 35.46 17.51 13.10
CA GLU A 64 35.80 16.98 11.74
C GLU A 64 37.11 16.13 11.71
N GLU A 65 37.55 15.35 10.69
CA GLU A 65 37.15 15.16 9.26
C GLU A 65 37.76 13.86 8.61
N TYR A 66 37.61 13.71 7.28
CA TYR A 66 38.07 12.69 6.27
C TYR A 66 39.34 11.79 6.43
N GLY A 67 39.38 10.70 5.63
CA GLY A 67 40.61 9.98 5.18
C GLY A 67 40.40 8.48 4.81
N ILE A 68 39.74 8.09 3.71
CA ILE A 68 40.23 7.82 2.32
C ILE A 68 41.48 6.89 2.17
N LEU A 69 41.43 5.97 1.18
CA LEU A 69 42.49 5.11 0.58
C LEU A 69 42.85 3.81 1.36
N GLU A 70 43.26 2.69 0.72
CA GLU A 70 43.54 2.41 -0.71
C GLU A 70 43.27 0.93 -1.11
N GLU A 71 43.32 0.64 -2.41
CA GLU A 71 43.13 -0.69 -3.02
C GLU A 71 44.40 -1.57 -2.97
N SER A 72 44.27 -2.89 -3.22
CA SER A 72 45.15 -3.62 -4.17
C SER A 72 44.75 -5.09 -4.41
N ASP A 73 44.68 -5.48 -5.68
CA ASP A 73 44.55 -6.88 -6.13
C ASP A 73 45.80 -7.73 -5.84
N THR A 74 45.63 -9.06 -5.78
CA THR A 74 46.52 -9.95 -6.56
C THR A 74 45.91 -11.32 -6.89
N TYR A 75 45.80 -11.62 -8.17
CA TYR A 75 45.54 -12.97 -8.71
C TYR A 75 46.77 -13.88 -8.60
N LEU A 76 46.57 -15.19 -8.40
CA LEU A 76 47.37 -16.26 -9.04
C LEU A 76 46.65 -17.63 -8.98
N GLN A 77 47.10 -18.61 -9.78
CA GLN A 77 46.33 -19.78 -10.19
C GLN A 77 46.78 -21.12 -9.57
N PHE A 78 45.94 -22.15 -9.78
CA PHE A 78 46.16 -23.62 -9.87
C PHE A 78 47.63 -24.14 -9.99
N ILE A 79 47.99 -25.40 -9.68
CA ILE A 79 47.32 -26.71 -9.96
C ILE A 79 47.67 -27.78 -8.85
N PRO A 80 47.48 -29.13 -8.95
CA PRO A 80 47.03 -29.95 -7.79
C PRO A 80 47.99 -31.08 -7.32
N ASN A 81 47.63 -31.84 -6.27
CA ASN A 81 47.55 -33.32 -6.34
C ASN A 81 46.97 -34.05 -5.09
N GLU A 82 46.15 -35.05 -5.39
CA GLU A 82 45.95 -36.39 -4.79
C GLU A 82 46.39 -36.74 -3.35
N SER A 83 45.39 -37.20 -2.55
CA SER A 83 45.30 -38.45 -1.74
C SER A 83 46.55 -38.99 -0.97
N LYS A 84 46.43 -39.55 0.25
CA LYS A 84 45.48 -40.60 0.68
C LYS A 84 45.66 -40.95 2.18
N SER A 85 44.57 -41.33 2.88
CA SER A 85 44.55 -42.08 4.18
C SER A 85 45.23 -41.43 5.41
N GLN A 86 44.90 -41.75 6.67
CA GLN A 86 44.24 -42.94 7.24
C GLN A 86 43.49 -42.62 8.57
N GLU A 87 42.44 -43.41 8.87
CA GLU A 87 41.80 -43.72 10.18
C GLU A 87 41.86 -42.77 11.40
N ILE A 88 40.71 -42.55 12.05
CA ILE A 88 40.52 -42.83 13.50
C ILE A 88 39.02 -42.94 13.85
N VAL A 89 38.72 -43.66 14.95
CA VAL A 89 37.40 -44.07 15.44
C VAL A 89 36.85 -43.09 16.49
N THR A 90 35.55 -42.73 16.46
CA THR A 90 34.58 -42.79 17.60
C THR A 90 33.17 -42.33 17.18
N SER A 91 32.15 -42.72 17.94
CA SER A 91 30.71 -42.43 17.74
C SER A 91 30.12 -41.59 18.89
N GLU A 92 28.94 -40.98 18.66
CA GLU A 92 27.93 -40.53 19.67
C GLU A 92 28.39 -39.44 20.70
N ASN A 93 27.65 -38.37 21.05
CA ASN A 93 26.21 -38.14 21.07
C ASN A 93 25.89 -36.67 21.52
N PHE A 94 24.66 -36.20 21.27
CA PHE A 94 23.94 -35.04 21.88
C PHE A 94 24.63 -33.65 22.03
N LEU A 95 24.11 -32.63 21.29
CA LEU A 95 23.08 -31.69 21.82
C LEU A 95 22.50 -30.79 20.71
N GLU A 96 21.35 -30.16 20.98
CA GLU A 96 20.54 -29.36 20.03
C GLU A 96 20.88 -27.87 20.09
N VAL A 97 20.82 -27.18 18.93
CA VAL A 97 20.60 -25.72 18.83
C VAL A 97 19.81 -25.42 17.54
N SER A 98 18.69 -24.72 17.65
CA SER A 98 17.86 -24.31 16.50
C SER A 98 18.30 -22.96 15.91
N PRO A 99 18.21 -22.75 14.59
CA PRO A 99 18.09 -21.43 13.97
C PRO A 99 16.62 -20.98 13.91
N VAL A 100 16.41 -19.66 13.84
CA VAL A 100 15.09 -19.03 13.64
C VAL A 100 14.86 -18.76 12.14
N ASN A 101 13.62 -18.93 11.68
CA ASN A 101 13.14 -18.37 10.41
C ASN A 101 12.05 -17.33 10.72
N GLU A 102 12.06 -16.21 9.99
CA GLU A 102 11.03 -15.17 10.01
C GLU A 102 10.13 -15.33 8.78
N GLU A 103 8.80 -15.43 8.97
CA GLU A 103 7.84 -15.47 7.86
C GLU A 103 7.24 -14.08 7.57
N LYS A 104 7.10 -13.74 6.28
CA LYS A 104 6.34 -12.58 5.81
C LYS A 104 5.01 -13.04 5.22
N GLU A 105 3.92 -12.89 5.95
CA GLU A 105 2.58 -13.01 5.36
C GLU A 105 2.24 -11.81 4.46
N ILE A 106 1.67 -12.10 3.28
CA ILE A 106 1.02 -11.11 2.41
C ILE A 106 -0.49 -11.38 2.45
N LYS A 107 -1.27 -10.38 2.84
CA LYS A 107 -2.74 -10.50 2.96
C LYS A 107 -3.40 -10.65 1.58
N LYS A 108 -4.31 -11.63 1.47
CA LYS A 108 -5.13 -11.89 0.27
C LYS A 108 -6.60 -11.57 0.59
N GLU A 109 -7.16 -10.54 -0.03
CA GLU A 109 -8.51 -10.03 0.29
C GLU A 109 -9.60 -10.73 -0.56
N LEU A 110 -10.77 -11.02 0.04
CA LEU A 110 -11.86 -11.74 -0.63
C LEU A 110 -12.96 -10.78 -1.12
N ALA A 111 -13.27 -10.84 -2.42
CA ALA A 111 -14.50 -10.29 -3.02
C ALA A 111 -15.55 -11.40 -3.27
N GLN A 112 -16.83 -11.07 -3.10
CA GLN A 112 -17.93 -12.04 -3.26
C GLN A 112 -18.45 -12.13 -4.71
N PRO A 113 -18.85 -13.33 -5.19
CA PRO A 113 -19.49 -13.50 -6.49
C PRO A 113 -20.99 -13.14 -6.45
N ILE A 114 -21.51 -12.61 -7.57
CA ILE A 114 -22.95 -12.34 -7.76
C ILE A 114 -23.53 -13.39 -8.73
N GLU A 115 -24.38 -14.28 -8.23
CA GLU A 115 -25.17 -15.15 -9.10
C GLU A 115 -26.27 -14.38 -9.85
N LYS A 116 -26.47 -14.72 -11.13
CA LYS A 116 -27.73 -14.51 -11.84
C LYS A 116 -28.11 -15.79 -12.58
N LYS A 117 -29.31 -16.30 -12.31
CA LYS A 117 -29.90 -17.41 -13.07
C LYS A 117 -30.56 -16.89 -14.36
N GLU A 118 -30.46 -17.70 -15.41
CA GLU A 118 -31.41 -17.67 -16.52
C GLU A 118 -32.66 -18.50 -16.17
N ASP A 119 -33.79 -18.11 -16.74
CA ASP A 119 -34.97 -18.95 -16.94
C ASP A 119 -35.54 -18.61 -18.32
N ILE A 120 -36.02 -19.63 -19.06
CA ILE A 120 -36.40 -19.54 -20.49
C ILE A 120 -37.88 -19.97 -20.65
N ILE A 121 -38.50 -19.69 -21.81
CA ILE A 121 -39.80 -20.22 -22.29
C ILE A 121 -41.03 -19.43 -21.72
N ASN A 122 -42.04 -18.95 -22.46
CA ASN A 122 -42.54 -19.21 -23.83
C ASN A 122 -43.37 -18.05 -24.44
N LEU A 123 -43.48 -17.99 -25.78
CA LEU A 123 -44.61 -17.48 -26.61
C LEU A 123 -45.06 -15.99 -26.41
N GLU A 124 -45.82 -15.32 -27.31
CA GLU A 124 -46.55 -15.74 -28.51
C GLU A 124 -46.66 -14.62 -29.59
N ASN A 125 -46.82 -15.03 -30.86
CA ASN A 125 -47.33 -14.35 -32.06
C ASN A 125 -47.72 -12.84 -32.03
N ASN A 126 -47.29 -12.11 -33.08
CA ASN A 126 -48.26 -11.62 -34.09
C ASN A 126 -47.64 -11.25 -35.46
N VAL A 127 -48.44 -11.36 -36.52
CA VAL A 127 -48.07 -11.07 -37.92
C VAL A 127 -49.22 -10.32 -38.59
N LYS A 128 -48.91 -9.21 -39.30
CA LYS A 128 -49.49 -8.71 -40.58
C LYS A 128 -49.05 -7.25 -40.84
N GLU A 129 -48.61 -6.85 -42.04
CA GLU A 129 -49.35 -6.68 -43.32
C GLU A 129 -50.47 -5.60 -43.25
N ASN A 130 -50.64 -4.70 -44.22
CA ASN A 130 -49.85 -4.42 -45.43
C ASN A 130 -50.13 -3.01 -46.01
N SER A 131 -49.14 -2.51 -46.79
CA SER A 131 -49.22 -1.71 -48.04
C SER A 131 -50.22 -0.51 -48.19
N ASP A 132 -50.17 0.39 -49.17
CA ASP A 132 -49.44 0.57 -50.45
C ASP A 132 -49.10 2.09 -50.59
N SER A 133 -48.20 2.63 -51.42
CA SER A 133 -47.78 2.32 -52.81
C SER A 133 -46.46 3.12 -53.14
N LYS A 134 -45.72 3.02 -54.27
CA LYS A 134 -45.87 2.28 -55.55
C LYS A 134 -44.55 2.24 -56.37
N LEU A 135 -44.39 1.18 -57.16
CA LEU A 135 -43.59 1.05 -58.41
C LEU A 135 -42.04 1.03 -58.40
N LYS A 136 -41.49 0.31 -59.41
CA LYS A 136 -40.08 -0.04 -59.69
C LYS A 136 -39.84 0.05 -61.22
N PRO A 137 -38.59 0.14 -61.73
CA PRO A 137 -37.79 -1.05 -62.11
C PRO A 137 -36.25 -0.84 -61.93
N GLN A 138 -35.31 -1.55 -62.57
CA GLN A 138 -34.90 -2.98 -62.44
C GLN A 138 -33.44 -3.20 -62.92
N GLN A 139 -32.64 -4.01 -62.18
CA GLN A 139 -31.63 -5.01 -62.67
C GLN A 139 -30.35 -4.49 -63.39
N THR A 140 -29.15 -5.12 -63.39
CA THR A 140 -28.51 -6.32 -62.74
C THR A 140 -26.95 -6.17 -62.93
N VAL A 141 -25.99 -6.52 -62.02
CA VAL A 141 -25.62 -7.80 -61.33
C VAL A 141 -24.91 -8.81 -62.30
N PRO A 142 -23.96 -9.72 -61.93
CA PRO A 142 -23.28 -10.11 -60.65
C PRO A 142 -21.72 -9.85 -60.68
N GLU A 143 -20.68 -10.59 -60.23
CA GLU A 143 -20.30 -11.88 -59.51
C GLU A 143 -18.76 -11.82 -59.18
N SER A 144 -17.99 -12.57 -58.34
CA SER A 144 -18.13 -13.53 -57.20
C SER A 144 -16.82 -13.62 -56.33
N VAL A 145 -16.19 -14.81 -56.08
CA VAL A 145 -15.10 -15.09 -55.09
C VAL A 145 -14.17 -16.28 -55.49
N LEU A 146 -13.02 -16.48 -54.79
CA LEU A 146 -12.38 -17.75 -54.31
C LEU A 146 -11.07 -18.37 -54.92
N SER A 147 -10.15 -18.69 -53.98
CA SER A 147 -9.23 -19.86 -53.84
C SER A 147 -7.91 -20.06 -54.64
N ASP A 148 -6.85 -20.34 -53.85
CA ASP A 148 -5.70 -21.26 -54.00
C ASP A 148 -4.88 -21.38 -55.31
N ASN A 149 -3.57 -21.08 -55.25
CA ASN A 149 -2.55 -22.13 -54.96
C ASN A 149 -1.09 -21.64 -54.76
N ARG A 150 -0.23 -22.59 -54.33
CA ARG A 150 1.21 -22.44 -54.04
C ARG A 150 2.07 -22.62 -55.30
N ILE A 151 3.24 -21.96 -55.41
CA ILE A 151 4.60 -22.57 -55.60
C ILE A 151 5.72 -21.55 -55.92
N LYS A 152 6.90 -21.88 -55.38
CA LYS A 152 8.23 -21.24 -55.33
C LYS A 152 8.86 -20.63 -56.60
N ASN A 153 9.67 -19.59 -56.35
CA ASN A 153 10.99 -19.24 -56.94
C ASN A 153 11.17 -18.89 -58.43
N SER A 154 11.52 -17.61 -58.70
CA SER A 154 12.81 -17.26 -59.36
C SER A 154 13.19 -15.77 -59.23
N LYS A 155 14.39 -15.50 -58.68
CA LYS A 155 15.18 -14.24 -58.84
C LYS A 155 15.81 -14.17 -60.27
N PRO A 156 16.50 -13.09 -60.69
CA PRO A 156 16.40 -11.64 -60.36
C PRO A 156 16.47 -10.72 -61.62
N SER A 157 16.39 -9.38 -61.47
CA SER A 157 17.33 -8.40 -62.08
C SER A 157 16.94 -6.93 -61.82
N ASN A 158 17.93 -6.03 -61.87
CA ASN A 158 17.75 -4.56 -61.87
C ASN A 158 17.24 -4.06 -63.24
N GLU A 159 16.60 -2.87 -63.30
CA GLU A 159 17.18 -1.65 -63.92
C GLU A 159 16.22 -0.43 -63.82
N PHE A 160 16.72 0.76 -64.20
CA PHE A 160 16.05 2.07 -64.10
C PHE A 160 15.02 2.32 -65.23
N GLN A 161 13.99 3.16 -65.00
CA GLN A 161 13.84 4.51 -65.63
C GLN A 161 12.46 5.18 -65.32
N THR A 162 12.25 6.39 -65.84
CA THR A 162 11.30 7.44 -65.41
C THR A 162 10.26 7.85 -66.48
N GLU A 163 9.43 8.85 -66.13
CA GLU A 163 8.62 9.76 -66.99
C GLU A 163 7.13 9.45 -67.33
N ASP A 164 6.26 10.30 -66.76
CA ASP A 164 5.17 11.11 -67.36
C ASP A 164 4.07 10.54 -68.29
N VAL A 165 2.80 10.77 -67.89
CA VAL A 165 1.64 10.88 -68.81
C VAL A 165 0.63 12.00 -68.42
N PHE A 166 0.78 13.17 -69.07
CA PHE A 166 -0.27 14.05 -69.65
C PHE A 166 -1.49 14.60 -68.83
N LEU A 167 -1.40 15.91 -68.50
CA LEU A 167 -2.12 17.04 -69.14
C LEU A 167 -3.67 17.20 -69.18
N LYS A 168 -4.07 18.48 -68.96
CA LYS A 168 -5.20 19.29 -69.52
C LYS A 168 -6.59 19.24 -68.86
N ASN A 169 -7.05 20.46 -68.49
CA ASN A 169 -8.20 21.07 -69.18
C ASN A 169 -8.08 22.60 -69.27
N LYS A 170 -8.94 23.25 -70.08
CA LYS A 170 -8.81 24.63 -70.57
C LYS A 170 -9.99 25.53 -70.14
N ILE A 171 -9.74 26.77 -69.71
CA ILE A 171 -10.71 27.90 -69.72
C ILE A 171 -9.94 29.17 -70.17
N GLU A 172 -10.59 30.09 -70.90
CA GLU A 172 -9.92 31.23 -71.55
C GLU A 172 -10.39 32.62 -71.05
N ILE A 173 -9.40 33.37 -70.51
CA ILE A 173 -9.05 34.81 -70.70
C ILE A 173 -10.15 35.82 -71.13
N PRO A 174 -10.20 36.99 -70.46
CA PRO A 174 -9.81 38.25 -71.15
C PRO A 174 -8.88 39.11 -70.26
N ASP A 175 -7.63 39.45 -70.59
CA ASP A 175 -6.93 39.89 -71.84
C ASP A 175 -6.70 41.41 -71.87
N ILE A 176 -5.83 41.88 -70.97
CA ILE A 176 -5.03 43.11 -71.12
C ILE A 176 -3.61 42.79 -70.59
N MET A 177 -2.57 43.20 -71.32
CA MET A 177 -1.13 43.10 -70.97
C MET A 177 -0.50 41.69 -70.85
N ALA A 178 -0.64 40.87 -71.89
CA ALA A 178 0.27 39.74 -72.13
C ALA A 178 1.20 40.01 -73.34
N ARG A 179 2.41 40.55 -73.10
CA ARG A 179 3.50 40.57 -74.11
C ARG A 179 4.90 40.44 -73.47
N ASN A 180 5.36 39.20 -73.46
CA ASN A 180 6.75 38.74 -73.45
C ASN A 180 7.78 39.51 -72.61
N PHE A 181 8.19 38.89 -71.50
CA PHE A 181 9.61 38.67 -71.26
C PHE A 181 9.86 37.20 -70.91
N GLN A 182 11.05 36.68 -71.20
CA GLN A 182 11.48 35.40 -70.65
C GLN A 182 11.73 35.59 -69.16
N MET A 183 11.13 34.74 -68.34
CA MET A 183 11.61 34.49 -66.99
C MET A 183 12.06 33.04 -66.93
N ASN A 184 13.38 32.85 -66.89
CA ASN A 184 13.90 31.75 -66.09
C ASN A 184 13.36 31.97 -64.66
N LEU A 185 13.10 30.91 -63.89
CA LEU A 185 13.10 31.08 -62.44
C LEU A 185 14.51 31.56 -62.08
N LEU A 186 14.60 32.81 -61.64
CA LEU A 186 15.85 33.38 -61.11
C LEU A 186 16.04 32.77 -59.73
N GLN A 187 16.66 31.58 -59.70
CA GLN A 187 17.22 31.01 -58.49
C GLN A 187 18.14 32.07 -57.88
N MET A 188 17.73 32.59 -56.72
CA MET A 188 18.34 33.77 -56.12
C MET A 188 19.55 33.33 -55.29
N GLU A 189 20.61 34.13 -55.28
CA GLU A 189 21.83 33.83 -54.51
C GLU A 189 21.96 34.80 -53.34
N SER A 190 22.30 34.30 -52.15
CA SER A 190 22.69 35.13 -51.01
C SER A 190 23.65 34.37 -50.09
N GLY A 191 24.85 34.94 -49.88
CA GLY A 191 25.94 34.23 -49.21
C GLY A 191 26.30 32.95 -49.97
N ILE A 192 26.25 31.82 -49.28
CA ILE A 192 26.50 30.48 -49.84
C ILE A 192 25.23 29.80 -50.40
N PHE A 193 24.06 30.44 -50.29
CA PHE A 193 22.76 29.80 -50.55
C PHE A 193 22.17 30.19 -51.90
N THR A 194 21.70 29.18 -52.64
CA THR A 194 20.66 29.35 -53.66
C THR A 194 19.29 29.24 -53.00
N TYR A 195 18.34 30.10 -53.35
CA TYR A 195 17.02 30.17 -52.72
C TYR A 195 15.93 30.65 -53.69
N GLU A 196 14.67 30.46 -53.30
CA GLU A 196 13.49 31.04 -53.94
C GLU A 196 12.57 31.71 -52.90
N LEU A 197 11.74 32.65 -53.37
CA LEU A 197 10.70 33.30 -52.57
C LEU A 197 9.40 32.51 -52.69
N ILE A 198 8.84 32.12 -51.56
CA ILE A 198 7.55 31.42 -51.43
C ILE A 198 6.60 32.26 -50.57
N ASP A 199 5.33 31.84 -50.46
CA ASP A 199 4.41 32.53 -49.56
C ASP A 199 4.90 32.43 -48.11
N GLY A 200 4.79 33.53 -47.37
CA GLY A 200 5.33 33.66 -46.01
C GLY A 200 6.85 33.78 -45.84
N GLY A 201 7.70 33.54 -46.86
CA GLY A 201 9.16 33.64 -46.67
C GLY A 201 10.06 33.10 -47.78
N VAL A 202 11.22 32.57 -47.38
CA VAL A 202 12.27 32.01 -48.25
C VAL A 202 12.32 30.49 -48.11
N LYS A 203 12.45 29.80 -49.25
CA LYS A 203 12.90 28.41 -49.32
C LYS A 203 14.34 28.33 -49.84
N ILE A 204 15.23 27.68 -49.10
CA ILE A 204 16.60 27.43 -49.57
C ILE A 204 16.59 26.19 -50.49
N THR A 205 17.19 26.32 -51.67
CA THR A 205 17.25 25.27 -52.71
C THR A 205 18.64 24.63 -52.85
N GLY A 206 19.62 25.07 -52.03
CA GLY A 206 20.92 24.43 -51.89
C GLY A 206 22.10 25.40 -51.80
N PHE A 207 23.29 24.92 -52.18
CA PHE A 207 24.51 25.72 -52.26
C PHE A 207 24.66 26.43 -53.61
N VAL A 208 25.22 27.64 -53.57
CA VAL A 208 25.89 28.25 -54.74
C VAL A 208 27.06 27.33 -55.15
N SER A 209 27.16 27.02 -56.45
CA SER A 209 28.11 26.01 -56.97
C SER A 209 29.56 26.31 -56.58
N GLY A 210 30.19 25.41 -55.82
CA GLY A 210 31.57 25.58 -55.33
C GLY A 210 31.68 26.31 -53.99
N MET A 211 30.56 26.54 -53.29
CA MET A 211 30.50 27.06 -51.92
C MET A 211 30.03 26.01 -50.89
N GLU A 212 30.13 24.72 -51.24
CA GLU A 212 29.92 23.62 -50.31
C GLU A 212 30.77 23.73 -49.03
N THR A 213 30.17 23.38 -47.88
CA THR A 213 30.81 23.41 -46.55
C THR A 213 30.36 22.22 -45.71
N VAL A 214 31.28 21.66 -44.92
CA VAL A 214 30.97 20.61 -43.92
C VAL A 214 30.28 21.17 -42.67
N ASN A 215 30.39 22.49 -42.47
CA ASN A 215 29.76 23.24 -41.38
C ASN A 215 28.68 24.14 -41.97
N LEU A 216 27.41 23.78 -41.81
CA LEU A 216 26.27 24.45 -42.43
C LEU A 216 25.41 25.14 -41.37
N VAL A 217 25.28 26.47 -41.47
CA VAL A 217 24.39 27.27 -40.63
C VAL A 217 23.30 27.87 -41.50
N ILE A 218 22.09 27.33 -41.40
CA ILE A 218 20.88 27.91 -42.00
C ILE A 218 20.52 29.17 -41.19
N PRO A 219 20.46 30.36 -41.80
CA PRO A 219 20.15 31.59 -41.07
C PRO A 219 18.65 31.76 -40.84
N ASP A 220 18.26 32.45 -39.77
CA ASP A 220 16.86 32.81 -39.49
C ASP A 220 16.22 33.61 -40.64
N THR A 221 17.01 34.43 -41.36
CA THR A 221 16.54 35.25 -42.48
C THR A 221 17.54 35.29 -43.64
N ILE A 222 17.03 35.42 -44.86
CA ILE A 222 17.79 35.79 -46.05
C ILE A 222 17.18 37.08 -46.61
N ASN A 223 18.00 38.12 -46.79
CA ASN A 223 17.57 39.44 -47.29
C ASN A 223 16.34 40.01 -46.53
N SER A 224 16.36 39.87 -45.20
CA SER A 224 15.30 40.25 -44.25
C SER A 224 13.94 39.53 -44.41
N GLN A 225 13.88 38.46 -45.20
CA GLN A 225 12.74 37.53 -45.24
C GLN A 225 13.06 36.28 -44.40
N PRO A 226 12.12 35.71 -43.64
CA PRO A 226 12.38 34.52 -42.83
C PRO A 226 12.67 33.31 -43.71
N VAL A 227 13.64 32.48 -43.33
CA VAL A 227 13.86 31.17 -43.96
C VAL A 227 12.89 30.18 -43.32
N ILE A 228 11.90 29.73 -44.08
CA ILE A 228 10.81 28.89 -43.58
C ILE A 228 10.80 27.47 -44.13
N SER A 229 11.58 27.19 -45.17
CA SER A 229 11.68 25.86 -45.77
C SER A 229 13.09 25.54 -46.31
N ILE A 230 13.47 24.26 -46.23
CA ILE A 230 14.61 23.68 -46.96
C ILE A 230 14.07 22.75 -48.04
N GLY A 231 14.46 22.99 -49.29
CA GLY A 231 13.88 22.34 -50.46
C GLY A 231 14.39 20.94 -50.80
N ASP A 232 13.65 20.26 -51.66
CA ASP A 232 14.00 18.92 -52.17
C ASP A 232 15.48 18.82 -52.58
N ARG A 233 16.19 17.85 -51.98
CA ARG A 233 17.62 17.56 -52.21
C ARG A 233 18.59 18.73 -52.02
N ALA A 234 18.19 19.86 -51.42
CA ALA A 234 19.00 21.08 -51.31
C ALA A 234 20.45 20.84 -50.82
N PHE A 235 20.63 19.93 -49.86
CA PHE A 235 21.91 19.55 -49.29
C PHE A 235 22.18 18.03 -49.36
N PHE A 236 21.58 17.34 -50.33
CA PHE A 236 21.81 15.91 -50.57
C PHE A 236 23.27 15.65 -50.97
N GLN A 237 23.92 14.67 -50.32
CA GLN A 237 25.29 14.23 -50.61
C GLN A 237 26.32 15.37 -50.66
N LYS A 238 26.31 16.25 -49.65
CA LYS A 238 27.24 17.39 -49.54
C LYS A 238 28.39 17.19 -48.54
N GLY A 239 28.38 16.10 -47.78
CA GLY A 239 29.40 15.81 -46.76
C GLY A 239 29.31 16.74 -45.54
N ILE A 240 28.09 17.18 -45.19
CA ILE A 240 27.86 18.01 -44.01
C ILE A 240 28.08 17.17 -42.75
N GLU A 241 28.86 17.70 -41.81
CA GLU A 241 29.19 17.10 -40.52
C GLU A 241 28.44 17.83 -39.40
N ASN A 242 28.45 19.18 -39.42
CA ASN A 242 27.79 20.03 -38.44
C ASN A 242 26.66 20.83 -39.09
N LEU A 243 25.44 20.70 -38.59
CA LEU A 243 24.25 21.42 -39.07
C LEU A 243 23.61 22.25 -37.96
N THR A 244 23.41 23.54 -38.22
CA THR A 244 22.58 24.43 -37.39
C THR A 244 21.40 24.92 -38.21
N LEU A 245 20.18 24.72 -37.69
CA LEU A 245 18.94 25.17 -38.31
C LEU A 245 18.51 26.55 -37.78
N GLY A 246 17.90 27.36 -38.63
CA GLY A 246 17.31 28.64 -38.24
C GLY A 246 15.97 28.45 -37.53
N ASN A 247 15.67 29.32 -36.57
CA ASN A 247 14.49 29.26 -35.69
C ASN A 247 13.14 29.42 -36.42
N ASN A 248 13.17 29.81 -37.70
CA ASN A 248 11.99 30.02 -38.55
C ASN A 248 11.65 28.82 -39.46
N VAL A 249 12.48 27.77 -39.52
CA VAL A 249 12.33 26.66 -40.48
C VAL A 249 11.16 25.74 -40.08
N LYS A 250 10.07 25.83 -40.85
CA LYS A 250 8.82 25.07 -40.66
C LYS A 250 8.78 23.73 -41.38
N VAL A 251 9.45 23.62 -42.53
CA VAL A 251 9.39 22.43 -43.39
C VAL A 251 10.78 22.05 -43.88
N ILE A 252 11.10 20.77 -43.82
CA ILE A 252 12.28 20.17 -44.47
C ILE A 252 11.77 19.20 -45.52
N GLU A 253 11.93 19.52 -46.80
CA GLU A 253 11.42 18.74 -47.93
C GLU A 253 12.23 17.45 -48.18
N GLN A 254 11.82 16.67 -49.19
CA GLN A 254 12.34 15.34 -49.50
C GLN A 254 13.88 15.31 -49.67
N TYR A 255 14.55 14.29 -49.11
CA TYR A 255 16.01 14.08 -49.18
C TYR A 255 16.90 15.30 -48.77
N ALA A 256 16.34 16.34 -48.14
CA ALA A 256 17.01 17.65 -48.03
C ALA A 256 18.43 17.60 -47.43
N PHE A 257 18.68 16.73 -46.45
CA PHE A 257 19.97 16.52 -45.78
C PHE A 257 20.45 15.06 -45.86
N ALA A 258 19.92 14.25 -46.77
CA ALA A 258 20.19 12.81 -46.81
C ALA A 258 21.59 12.48 -47.37
N ALA A 259 22.15 11.35 -46.92
CA ALA A 259 23.49 10.86 -47.27
C ALA A 259 24.60 11.90 -46.97
N ASN A 260 24.63 12.35 -45.71
CA ASN A 260 25.67 13.23 -45.15
C ASN A 260 26.32 12.56 -43.92
N ASN A 261 27.17 13.30 -43.20
CA ASN A 261 27.91 12.84 -42.02
C ASN A 261 27.34 13.46 -40.73
N ILE A 262 26.08 13.89 -40.70
CA ILE A 262 25.54 14.71 -39.60
C ILE A 262 25.43 13.84 -38.33
N SER A 263 26.16 14.23 -37.29
CA SER A 263 26.20 13.55 -35.99
C SER A 263 25.47 14.30 -34.86
N GLU A 264 25.11 15.56 -35.06
CA GLU A 264 24.34 16.38 -34.10
C GLU A 264 23.25 17.17 -34.85
N LEU A 265 22.04 17.22 -34.30
CA LEU A 265 20.89 17.90 -34.90
C LEU A 265 19.94 18.44 -33.84
N THR A 266 19.89 19.76 -33.71
CA THR A 266 18.85 20.47 -32.95
C THR A 266 17.75 20.91 -33.92
N LEU A 267 16.53 20.42 -33.70
CA LEU A 267 15.34 20.87 -34.45
C LEU A 267 14.84 22.21 -33.87
N PRO A 268 14.49 23.21 -34.69
CA PRO A 268 13.95 24.48 -34.21
C PRO A 268 12.49 24.32 -33.78
N ASP A 269 12.05 25.11 -32.79
CA ASP A 269 10.71 25.01 -32.20
C ASP A 269 9.55 25.35 -33.16
N SER A 270 9.84 25.81 -34.38
CA SER A 270 8.85 26.08 -35.43
C SER A 270 8.71 24.97 -36.49
N LEU A 271 9.47 23.87 -36.38
CA LEU A 271 9.51 22.79 -37.38
C LEU A 271 8.27 21.89 -37.30
N GLU A 272 7.36 22.07 -38.25
CA GLU A 272 6.07 21.37 -38.33
C GLU A 272 6.18 20.03 -39.06
N THR A 273 7.01 19.93 -40.11
CA THR A 273 7.07 18.75 -41.00
C THR A 273 8.49 18.37 -41.43
N ILE A 274 8.79 17.08 -41.32
CA ILE A 274 10.04 16.45 -41.74
C ILE A 274 9.75 15.46 -42.88
N GLY A 275 10.22 15.77 -44.08
CA GLY A 275 9.81 15.10 -45.31
C GLY A 275 10.49 13.76 -45.61
N ILE A 276 9.93 13.04 -46.61
CA ILE A 276 10.37 11.70 -47.01
C ILE A 276 11.91 11.62 -47.16
N ASN A 277 12.52 10.63 -46.50
CA ASN A 277 13.97 10.39 -46.48
C ASN A 277 14.86 11.59 -46.07
N SER A 278 14.35 12.68 -45.49
CA SER A 278 15.09 13.95 -45.40
C SER A 278 16.42 13.92 -44.65
N PHE A 279 16.57 13.05 -43.64
CA PHE A 279 17.80 12.82 -42.86
C PHE A 279 18.34 11.39 -42.99
N ARG A 280 17.87 10.61 -43.97
CA ARG A 280 18.29 9.22 -44.21
C ARG A 280 19.79 9.13 -44.52
N ASP A 281 20.43 8.03 -44.12
CA ASP A 281 21.87 7.78 -44.28
C ASP A 281 22.71 8.92 -43.63
N ASN A 282 22.62 9.08 -42.31
CA ASN A 282 23.41 10.02 -41.50
C ASN A 282 23.97 9.32 -40.24
N LEU A 283 24.56 10.07 -39.30
CA LEU A 283 25.26 9.55 -38.12
C LEU A 283 24.61 9.96 -36.79
N LEU A 284 23.31 10.32 -36.81
CA LEU A 284 22.61 10.86 -35.64
C LEU A 284 22.50 9.80 -34.52
N PRO A 285 22.97 10.07 -33.29
CA PRO A 285 22.87 9.15 -32.15
C PRO A 285 21.56 9.32 -31.35
N SER A 286 20.92 10.48 -31.42
CA SER A 286 19.65 10.78 -30.75
C SER A 286 18.87 11.88 -31.50
N LEU A 287 17.59 12.05 -31.15
CA LEU A 287 16.69 13.02 -31.77
C LEU A 287 15.64 13.55 -30.79
N ASP A 288 15.43 14.87 -30.76
CA ASP A 288 14.30 15.51 -30.06
C ASP A 288 13.30 16.04 -31.10
N THR A 289 12.09 15.47 -31.13
CA THR A 289 11.00 15.85 -32.03
C THR A 289 9.81 16.48 -31.29
N LYS A 290 10.01 17.05 -30.09
CA LYS A 290 8.95 17.56 -29.20
C LYS A 290 7.89 18.45 -29.87
N ASN A 291 8.30 19.25 -30.86
CA ASN A 291 7.47 20.24 -31.56
C ASN A 291 7.05 19.84 -32.98
N VAL A 292 7.43 18.64 -33.45
CA VAL A 292 7.16 18.18 -34.83
C VAL A 292 5.78 17.51 -34.90
N GLU A 293 4.95 17.92 -35.87
CA GLU A 293 3.61 17.37 -36.07
C GLU A 293 3.61 16.13 -36.98
N THR A 294 4.48 16.12 -38.01
CA THR A 294 4.55 15.05 -39.01
C THR A 294 5.99 14.67 -39.39
N ILE A 295 6.31 13.37 -39.37
CA ILE A 295 7.56 12.79 -39.88
C ILE A 295 7.21 11.75 -40.95
N GLU A 296 7.58 12.03 -42.20
CA GLU A 296 7.22 11.21 -43.36
C GLU A 296 8.15 9.98 -43.57
N THR A 297 7.72 9.06 -44.44
CA THR A 297 8.36 7.78 -44.77
C THR A 297 9.89 7.81 -44.83
N SER A 298 10.52 6.91 -44.05
CA SER A 298 11.97 6.70 -43.99
C SER A 298 12.82 7.93 -43.62
N ALA A 299 12.26 9.01 -43.04
CA ALA A 299 12.97 10.27 -42.80
C ALA A 299 14.30 10.13 -42.03
N PHE A 300 14.37 9.22 -41.04
CA PHE A 300 15.56 8.97 -40.20
C PHE A 300 16.12 7.55 -40.38
N ALA A 301 15.79 6.89 -41.49
CA ALA A 301 16.28 5.56 -41.81
C ALA A 301 17.83 5.53 -41.89
N ASN A 302 18.45 4.41 -41.53
CA ASN A 302 19.90 4.22 -41.61
C ASN A 302 20.68 5.34 -40.85
N ASN A 303 20.42 5.49 -39.56
CA ASN A 303 21.15 6.38 -38.66
C ASN A 303 21.77 5.57 -37.49
N GLN A 304 22.16 6.22 -36.39
CA GLN A 304 22.70 5.56 -35.20
C GLN A 304 21.80 5.80 -33.97
N LEU A 305 20.51 6.10 -34.17
CA LEU A 305 19.61 6.59 -33.13
C LEU A 305 19.41 5.54 -32.04
N LYS A 306 19.70 5.92 -30.79
CA LYS A 306 19.45 5.14 -29.57
C LYS A 306 18.30 5.70 -28.74
N ASP A 307 18.13 7.01 -28.81
CA ASP A 307 17.12 7.78 -28.09
C ASP A 307 16.32 8.67 -29.05
N VAL A 308 14.99 8.59 -29.01
CA VAL A 308 14.09 9.53 -29.70
C VAL A 308 13.05 10.05 -28.71
N ILE A 309 13.02 11.36 -28.52
CA ILE A 309 12.05 12.05 -27.66
C ILE A 309 10.90 12.56 -28.54
N PHE A 310 9.72 11.96 -28.41
CA PHE A 310 8.50 12.43 -29.04
C PHE A 310 7.75 13.42 -28.13
N GLY A 311 7.07 14.39 -28.73
CA GLY A 311 6.11 15.26 -28.05
C GLY A 311 4.70 15.05 -28.58
N SER A 312 4.07 16.13 -29.06
CA SER A 312 2.72 16.11 -29.63
C SER A 312 2.70 15.66 -31.10
N ILE A 313 3.44 14.59 -31.42
CA ILE A 313 3.51 14.01 -32.77
C ILE A 313 2.13 13.45 -33.16
N LYS A 314 1.75 13.64 -34.43
CA LYS A 314 0.48 13.11 -34.98
C LYS A 314 0.70 12.04 -36.04
N ASN A 315 1.67 12.24 -36.93
CA ASN A 315 1.87 11.37 -38.08
C ASN A 315 3.31 10.86 -38.12
N ILE A 316 3.47 9.53 -38.04
CA ILE A 316 4.73 8.82 -38.28
C ILE A 316 4.52 7.92 -39.49
N GLY A 317 5.25 8.16 -40.58
CA GLY A 317 5.18 7.38 -41.82
C GLY A 317 5.81 6.00 -41.72
N ASP A 318 5.81 5.24 -42.83
CA ASP A 318 6.41 3.91 -42.87
C ASP A 318 7.93 3.96 -42.66
N THR A 319 8.50 2.99 -41.95
CA THR A 319 9.96 2.76 -41.82
C THR A 319 10.80 3.96 -41.34
N VAL A 320 10.21 4.94 -40.65
CA VAL A 320 10.88 6.21 -40.29
C VAL A 320 12.21 6.01 -39.56
N PHE A 321 12.30 5.01 -38.67
CA PHE A 321 13.48 4.70 -37.86
C PHE A 321 14.08 3.31 -38.18
N ILE A 322 13.87 2.80 -39.39
CA ILE A 322 14.44 1.52 -39.85
C ILE A 322 15.98 1.55 -39.83
N ASN A 323 16.63 0.45 -39.44
CA ASN A 323 18.09 0.34 -39.28
C ASN A 323 18.67 1.45 -38.39
N ASN A 324 18.29 1.45 -37.11
CA ASN A 324 18.85 2.29 -36.05
C ASN A 324 19.25 1.39 -34.85
N GLN A 325 19.43 1.95 -33.64
CA GLN A 325 19.88 1.25 -32.43
C GLN A 325 18.93 1.51 -31.25
N LEU A 326 17.64 1.70 -31.53
CA LEU A 326 16.60 2.02 -30.53
C LEU A 326 16.28 0.79 -29.67
N GLU A 327 16.21 0.98 -28.36
CA GLU A 327 15.75 -0.08 -27.44
C GLU A 327 14.30 0.15 -26.97
N LYS A 328 13.95 1.41 -26.76
CA LYS A 328 12.69 1.87 -26.16
C LYS A 328 12.34 3.26 -26.69
N VAL A 329 11.05 3.52 -26.86
CA VAL A 329 10.47 4.86 -27.04
C VAL A 329 9.16 4.98 -26.27
N SER A 330 8.75 6.20 -25.94
CA SER A 330 7.43 6.51 -25.37
C SER A 330 6.68 7.41 -26.36
N ILE A 331 5.45 7.03 -26.74
CA ILE A 331 4.64 7.74 -27.73
C ILE A 331 3.27 8.08 -27.12
N SER A 332 2.91 9.36 -27.17
CA SER A 332 1.67 9.89 -26.60
C SER A 332 0.41 9.44 -27.35
N GLU A 333 -0.75 9.65 -26.74
CA GLU A 333 -2.07 9.37 -27.35
C GLU A 333 -2.46 10.33 -28.47
N SER A 334 -1.65 11.36 -28.79
CA SER A 334 -1.93 12.33 -29.85
C SER A 334 -1.67 11.81 -31.28
N ILE A 335 -1.13 10.59 -31.40
CA ILE A 335 -0.80 9.97 -32.69
C ILE A 335 -2.09 9.65 -33.46
N GLU A 336 -2.29 10.30 -34.60
CA GLU A 336 -3.42 10.13 -35.53
C GLU A 336 -3.12 9.06 -36.60
N SER A 337 -1.85 8.88 -36.97
CA SER A 337 -1.39 7.87 -37.93
C SER A 337 -0.01 7.32 -37.58
N PHE A 338 0.12 6.00 -37.56
CA PHE A 338 1.37 5.27 -37.33
C PHE A 338 1.60 4.28 -38.49
N GLY A 339 2.76 4.36 -39.14
CA GLY A 339 3.10 3.57 -40.32
C GLY A 339 3.52 2.13 -40.03
N THR A 340 3.87 1.41 -41.10
CA THR A 340 4.37 0.04 -41.03
C THR A 340 5.89 -0.01 -40.85
N SER A 341 6.39 -1.00 -40.10
CA SER A 341 7.81 -1.30 -39.91
C SER A 341 8.65 -0.11 -39.45
N VAL A 342 8.04 0.83 -38.71
CA VAL A 342 8.63 2.10 -38.23
C VAL A 342 9.97 1.88 -37.54
N PHE A 343 10.05 0.84 -36.71
CA PHE A 343 11.20 0.47 -35.88
C PHE A 343 11.90 -0.82 -36.35
N ALA A 344 11.66 -1.29 -37.58
CA ALA A 344 12.21 -2.55 -38.04
C ALA A 344 13.76 -2.54 -38.09
N TYR A 345 14.37 -3.70 -37.81
CA TYR A 345 15.83 -3.90 -37.85
C TYR A 345 16.62 -2.96 -36.91
N ASN A 346 16.13 -2.74 -35.69
CA ASN A 346 16.90 -2.07 -34.61
C ASN A 346 17.71 -3.07 -33.76
N ASP A 347 18.16 -4.19 -34.36
CA ASP A 347 18.83 -5.36 -33.73
C ASP A 347 18.10 -6.05 -32.54
N ARG A 348 16.98 -5.50 -32.06
CA ARG A 348 16.08 -6.02 -31.02
C ARG A 348 14.65 -5.50 -31.25
N TYR A 349 13.66 -6.09 -30.58
CA TYR A 349 12.32 -5.50 -30.52
C TYR A 349 12.40 -4.17 -29.76
N VAL A 350 11.88 -3.10 -30.37
CA VAL A 350 11.74 -1.80 -29.72
C VAL A 350 10.51 -1.82 -28.81
N LEU A 351 10.70 -1.50 -27.53
CA LEU A 351 9.59 -1.29 -26.60
C LEU A 351 8.92 0.06 -26.91
N VAL A 352 7.62 0.03 -27.23
CA VAL A 352 6.81 1.25 -27.43
C VAL A 352 5.84 1.38 -26.26
N GLU A 353 6.13 2.31 -25.36
CA GLU A 353 5.20 2.69 -24.29
C GLU A 353 4.17 3.66 -24.84
N THR A 354 2.91 3.24 -24.90
CA THR A 354 1.81 4.09 -25.38
C THR A 354 0.45 3.62 -24.85
N ASN A 355 -0.48 4.57 -24.75
CA ASN A 355 -1.90 4.33 -24.53
C ASN A 355 -2.70 4.36 -25.85
N SER A 356 -2.05 4.63 -26.99
CA SER A 356 -2.76 4.82 -28.26
C SER A 356 -3.23 3.49 -28.87
N PRO A 357 -4.53 3.32 -29.18
CA PRO A 357 -5.08 2.07 -29.70
C PRO A 357 -4.75 1.81 -31.19
N ILE A 358 -4.07 2.74 -31.88
CA ILE A 358 -3.67 2.55 -33.28
C ILE A 358 -2.27 1.92 -33.42
N ILE A 359 -1.46 1.93 -32.35
CA ILE A 359 -0.15 1.30 -32.32
C ILE A 359 -0.33 -0.10 -31.73
N VAL A 360 0.07 -1.13 -32.48
CA VAL A 360 -0.07 -2.54 -32.10
C VAL A 360 1.22 -3.29 -32.43
N THR A 361 1.59 -4.24 -31.56
CA THR A 361 2.81 -5.05 -31.67
C THR A 361 3.03 -5.62 -33.08
N GLU A 362 4.14 -5.25 -33.71
CA GLU A 362 4.52 -5.66 -35.06
C GLU A 362 5.70 -6.63 -35.02
N LYS A 363 5.44 -7.89 -35.41
CA LYS A 363 6.46 -8.92 -35.65
C LYS A 363 6.75 -8.95 -37.15
N THR A 364 7.99 -8.71 -37.59
CA THR A 364 8.34 -8.67 -39.04
C THR A 364 8.91 -10.00 -39.54
N GLU A 365 8.67 -10.35 -40.81
CA GLU A 365 9.09 -11.66 -41.38
C GLU A 365 10.60 -11.92 -41.40
N ASN A 366 11.44 -10.88 -41.25
CA ASN A 366 12.90 -10.98 -41.45
C ASN A 366 13.73 -10.38 -40.30
N GLY A 367 13.10 -9.99 -39.19
CA GLY A 367 13.78 -9.39 -38.05
C GLY A 367 12.83 -8.78 -37.02
N PHE A 368 13.41 -8.11 -36.02
CA PHE A 368 12.64 -7.45 -34.98
C PHE A 368 11.87 -6.23 -35.51
N GLY A 369 10.67 -6.04 -34.98
CA GLY A 369 9.85 -4.84 -35.15
C GLY A 369 9.70 -4.11 -33.81
N HIS A 370 8.46 -3.93 -33.36
CA HIS A 370 8.19 -3.28 -32.07
C HIS A 370 7.12 -4.02 -31.27
N VAL A 371 7.16 -3.87 -29.95
CA VAL A 371 6.16 -4.40 -29.03
C VAL A 371 5.55 -3.30 -28.19
N VAL A 372 4.22 -3.26 -28.14
CA VAL A 372 3.45 -2.39 -27.26
C VAL A 372 3.10 -3.17 -25.99
N ASN A 373 3.45 -2.61 -24.83
CA ASN A 373 3.07 -3.11 -23.50
C ASN A 373 3.22 -4.66 -23.35
N PRO A 374 4.47 -5.20 -23.48
CA PRO A 374 4.74 -6.63 -23.44
C PRO A 374 4.32 -7.28 -22.12
N VAL A 375 3.90 -8.56 -22.18
CA VAL A 375 3.56 -9.33 -20.98
C VAL A 375 4.80 -10.01 -20.42
N THR A 376 5.10 -9.76 -19.14
CA THR A 376 6.05 -10.54 -18.35
C THR A 376 5.32 -11.68 -17.64
N ILE A 377 5.74 -12.92 -17.88
CA ILE A 377 5.24 -14.12 -17.22
C ILE A 377 6.15 -14.46 -16.05
N THR A 378 5.58 -14.55 -14.84
CA THR A 378 6.26 -15.04 -13.64
C THR A 378 5.74 -16.44 -13.30
N VAL A 379 6.55 -17.48 -13.52
CA VAL A 379 6.20 -18.87 -13.20
C VAL A 379 6.57 -19.18 -11.76
N ARG A 380 5.61 -19.65 -10.97
CA ARG A 380 5.81 -20.12 -9.59
C ARG A 380 5.71 -21.63 -9.52
N PHE A 381 6.66 -22.28 -8.88
CA PHE A 381 6.71 -23.73 -8.74
C PHE A 381 6.32 -24.09 -7.30
N LEU A 382 5.13 -24.62 -7.10
CA LEU A 382 4.51 -24.76 -5.77
C LEU A 382 4.24 -26.23 -5.41
N ASP A 383 4.37 -26.57 -4.14
CA ASP A 383 3.80 -27.81 -3.57
C ASP A 383 2.26 -27.72 -3.55
N GLU A 384 1.57 -28.75 -4.04
CA GLU A 384 0.10 -28.79 -4.08
C GLU A 384 -0.55 -28.81 -2.68
N VAL A 385 0.18 -29.22 -1.64
CA VAL A 385 -0.34 -29.42 -0.28
C VAL A 385 0.16 -28.36 0.69
N SER A 386 1.46 -28.06 0.73
CA SER A 386 2.00 -27.01 1.62
C SER A 386 1.92 -25.61 1.03
N GLY A 387 1.83 -25.48 -0.30
CA GLY A 387 1.98 -24.20 -1.00
C GLY A 387 3.41 -23.65 -1.00
N GLU A 388 4.39 -24.39 -0.48
CA GLU A 388 5.79 -23.98 -0.44
C GLU A 388 6.38 -23.87 -1.85
N GLN A 389 7.31 -22.94 -2.00
CA GLN A 389 8.01 -22.69 -3.25
C GLN A 389 9.18 -23.67 -3.45
N LEU A 390 9.06 -24.51 -4.49
CA LEU A 390 9.98 -25.63 -4.79
C LEU A 390 11.21 -25.21 -5.62
N LEU A 391 11.07 -24.13 -6.39
CA LEU A 391 12.12 -23.50 -7.19
C LEU A 391 11.88 -21.98 -7.23
N ASN A 392 12.95 -21.19 -7.36
CA ASN A 392 12.86 -19.74 -7.59
C ASN A 392 11.95 -19.41 -8.78
N ASP A 393 11.23 -18.29 -8.71
CA ASP A 393 10.34 -17.81 -9.78
C ASP A 393 11.10 -17.73 -11.12
N GLN A 394 10.58 -18.37 -12.18
CA GLN A 394 11.12 -18.22 -13.54
C GLN A 394 10.38 -17.11 -14.25
N VAL A 395 11.10 -16.08 -14.70
CA VAL A 395 10.55 -14.98 -15.49
C VAL A 395 10.86 -15.18 -16.98
N PHE A 396 9.88 -14.93 -17.86
CA PHE A 396 10.05 -14.90 -19.33
C PHE A 396 8.99 -14.01 -20.01
N GLY A 397 9.10 -13.80 -21.32
CA GLY A 397 8.19 -13.03 -22.17
C GLY A 397 8.63 -11.60 -22.47
N ASN A 398 9.82 -11.22 -22.00
CA ASN A 398 10.45 -9.92 -22.19
C ASN A 398 11.83 -10.02 -22.86
N GLU A 399 12.14 -11.16 -23.49
CA GLU A 399 13.38 -11.39 -24.20
C GLU A 399 13.36 -10.71 -25.58
N PHE A 400 13.47 -9.37 -25.61
CA PHE A 400 13.46 -8.51 -26.81
C PHE A 400 14.49 -8.88 -27.90
N THR A 401 15.42 -9.80 -27.62
CA THR A 401 16.46 -10.30 -28.55
C THR A 401 16.23 -11.74 -29.04
N ASP A 402 15.11 -12.39 -28.69
CA ASP A 402 14.59 -13.57 -29.40
C ASP A 402 13.30 -13.16 -30.14
N ILE A 403 13.19 -13.55 -31.41
CA ILE A 403 12.00 -13.30 -32.23
C ILE A 403 10.73 -13.96 -31.65
N ASN A 404 10.90 -15.03 -30.86
CA ASN A 404 9.85 -15.76 -30.15
C ASN A 404 9.74 -15.36 -28.65
N GLY A 405 10.64 -14.51 -28.16
CA GLY A 405 10.79 -14.18 -26.72
C GLY A 405 9.78 -13.16 -26.19
N ILE A 406 8.72 -12.85 -26.93
CA ILE A 406 7.75 -11.81 -26.61
C ILE A 406 6.34 -12.40 -26.53
N ILE A 407 5.76 -12.34 -25.33
CA ILE A 407 4.38 -12.74 -25.06
C ILE A 407 3.45 -11.53 -25.24
N VAL A 408 2.30 -11.75 -25.87
CA VAL A 408 1.29 -10.74 -26.16
C VAL A 408 0.03 -11.01 -25.34
N LEU A 409 -0.56 -9.96 -24.80
CA LEU A 409 -1.78 -10.00 -23.99
C LEU A 409 -2.92 -10.64 -24.78
N GLY A 410 -3.58 -11.65 -24.20
CA GLY A 410 -4.69 -12.37 -24.83
C GLY A 410 -4.34 -13.43 -25.89
N GLU A 411 -3.06 -13.70 -26.19
CA GLU A 411 -2.66 -14.81 -27.06
C GLU A 411 -2.54 -16.15 -26.28
N GLU A 412 -2.93 -17.28 -26.88
CA GLU A 412 -2.77 -18.61 -26.28
C GLU A 412 -1.29 -19.04 -26.30
N ASN A 413 -0.78 -19.45 -25.15
CA ASN A 413 0.61 -19.82 -24.93
C ASN A 413 0.73 -21.15 -24.18
N THR A 414 1.87 -21.83 -24.33
CA THR A 414 2.13 -23.14 -23.71
C THR A 414 3.44 -23.17 -22.95
N TYR A 415 3.40 -23.67 -21.71
CA TYR A 415 4.56 -23.86 -20.84
C TYR A 415 4.77 -25.36 -20.54
N THR A 416 6.02 -25.81 -20.48
CA THR A 416 6.37 -27.19 -20.11
C THR A 416 7.11 -27.17 -18.77
N PRO A 417 6.50 -27.64 -17.67
CA PRO A 417 7.14 -27.68 -16.36
C PRO A 417 8.47 -28.44 -16.34
N PRO A 418 9.51 -27.93 -15.65
CA PRO A 418 10.75 -28.67 -15.41
C PRO A 418 10.52 -29.92 -14.55
N THR A 419 11.51 -30.81 -14.53
CA THR A 419 11.52 -31.95 -13.60
C THR A 419 12.16 -31.55 -12.27
N ILE A 420 11.44 -31.75 -11.16
CA ILE A 420 11.94 -31.49 -9.80
C ILE A 420 12.21 -32.82 -9.11
N SER A 421 13.33 -32.94 -8.39
CA SER A 421 13.69 -34.20 -7.71
C SER A 421 12.75 -34.47 -6.53
N GLY A 422 12.15 -35.66 -6.48
CA GLY A 422 11.16 -36.02 -5.45
C GLY A 422 9.75 -35.49 -5.72
N TYR A 423 9.50 -34.90 -6.89
CA TYR A 423 8.26 -34.19 -7.22
C TYR A 423 7.79 -34.51 -8.65
N VAL A 424 6.47 -34.45 -8.89
CA VAL A 424 5.87 -34.56 -10.23
C VAL A 424 4.85 -33.44 -10.48
N PRO A 425 4.85 -32.79 -11.66
CA PRO A 425 3.91 -31.72 -11.97
C PRO A 425 2.47 -32.26 -12.10
N VAL A 426 1.49 -31.52 -11.59
CA VAL A 426 0.07 -31.91 -11.61
C VAL A 426 -0.51 -31.95 -13.03
N SER A 427 0.03 -31.13 -13.94
CA SER A 427 -0.33 -31.11 -15.36
C SER A 427 0.89 -30.78 -16.24
N THR A 428 0.98 -31.37 -17.43
CA THR A 428 2.00 -31.04 -18.43
C THR A 428 1.59 -31.51 -19.84
N PRO A 429 1.76 -30.69 -20.90
CA PRO A 429 2.09 -29.26 -20.86
C PRO A 429 0.94 -28.43 -20.28
N ILE A 430 1.24 -27.21 -19.85
CA ILE A 430 0.26 -26.24 -19.35
C ILE A 430 -0.07 -25.26 -20.48
N VAL A 431 -1.36 -25.00 -20.71
CA VAL A 431 -1.86 -24.03 -21.68
C VAL A 431 -2.46 -22.85 -20.90
N PHE A 432 -2.10 -21.63 -21.28
CA PHE A 432 -2.54 -20.41 -20.59
C PHE A 432 -2.76 -19.26 -21.58
N VAL A 433 -3.54 -18.26 -21.17
CA VAL A 433 -3.76 -17.00 -21.88
C VAL A 433 -3.54 -15.89 -20.85
N PRO A 434 -2.58 -14.97 -21.05
CA PRO A 434 -2.36 -13.89 -20.10
C PRO A 434 -3.43 -12.80 -20.24
N ASP A 435 -4.01 -12.40 -19.11
CA ASP A 435 -5.03 -11.35 -18.97
C ASP A 435 -4.51 -10.07 -18.29
N SER A 436 -3.25 -10.07 -17.82
CA SER A 436 -2.50 -8.91 -17.33
C SER A 436 -1.12 -8.80 -17.99
N VAL A 437 -0.44 -7.67 -17.81
CA VAL A 437 0.97 -7.48 -18.23
C VAL A 437 1.98 -8.09 -17.26
N ASP A 438 1.59 -8.26 -15.99
CA ASP A 438 2.36 -8.92 -14.92
C ASP A 438 1.65 -10.23 -14.55
N TYR A 439 1.72 -11.23 -15.41
CA TYR A 439 0.91 -12.45 -15.29
C TYR A 439 1.67 -13.54 -14.51
N VAL A 440 1.01 -14.10 -13.48
CA VAL A 440 1.60 -15.14 -12.62
C VAL A 440 1.05 -16.50 -13.02
N LEU A 441 1.94 -17.40 -13.46
CA LEU A 441 1.61 -18.79 -13.80
C LEU A 441 1.99 -19.72 -12.64
N GLU A 442 1.01 -20.13 -11.84
CA GLU A 442 1.21 -21.09 -10.76
C GLU A 442 1.27 -22.54 -11.30
N VAL A 443 2.38 -23.23 -11.03
CA VAL A 443 2.68 -24.58 -11.50
C VAL A 443 2.83 -25.49 -10.28
N TYR A 444 1.78 -26.26 -10.01
CA TYR A 444 1.67 -27.14 -8.85
C TYR A 444 2.34 -28.51 -9.10
N TYR A 445 3.02 -29.04 -8.08
CA TYR A 445 3.65 -30.36 -8.05
C TYR A 445 3.23 -31.16 -6.82
N ARG A 446 3.23 -32.48 -6.94
CA ARG A 446 3.03 -33.43 -5.83
C ARG A 446 4.35 -34.00 -5.35
N ASN A 447 4.60 -33.94 -4.05
CA ASN A 447 5.73 -34.61 -3.41
C ASN A 447 5.52 -36.14 -3.46
N THR A 448 6.52 -36.87 -3.93
CA THR A 448 6.49 -38.34 -4.06
C THR A 448 6.70 -39.08 -2.73
N SER A 449 7.02 -38.34 -1.65
CA SER A 449 7.33 -38.86 -0.31
C SER A 449 6.15 -38.76 0.66
N THR A 450 5.02 -38.21 0.22
CA THR A 450 3.85 -37.96 1.08
C THR A 450 3.22 -39.27 1.54
N ILE A 451 3.03 -39.41 2.84
CA ILE A 451 2.52 -40.64 3.45
C ILE A 451 1.03 -40.89 3.13
N PRO A 452 0.62 -42.17 3.00
CA PRO A 452 -0.79 -42.53 2.86
C PRO A 452 -1.63 -42.14 4.09
N ARG A 453 -2.89 -41.77 3.85
CA ARG A 453 -3.84 -41.25 4.84
C ARG A 453 -4.64 -42.39 5.47
N ILE A 454 -4.72 -42.44 6.81
CA ILE A 454 -5.60 -43.36 7.56
C ILE A 454 -6.78 -42.58 8.16
N GLU A 455 -8.00 -43.03 7.88
CA GLU A 455 -9.26 -42.45 8.33
C GLU A 455 -10.01 -43.40 9.27
N LEU A 456 -10.87 -42.85 10.15
CA LEU A 456 -11.87 -43.63 10.87
C LEU A 456 -13.17 -43.70 10.03
N ILE A 457 -13.76 -44.87 9.95
CA ILE A 457 -15.03 -45.14 9.23
C ILE A 457 -16.15 -45.68 10.12
N ASN A 458 -15.83 -46.13 11.35
CA ASN A 458 -16.79 -46.58 12.36
C ASN A 458 -16.34 -46.11 13.76
N THR A 459 -17.29 -45.99 14.69
CA THR A 459 -17.02 -45.70 16.11
C THR A 459 -16.16 -46.80 16.75
N PRO A 460 -14.99 -46.48 17.33
CA PRO A 460 -14.09 -47.44 17.98
C PRO A 460 -14.56 -47.78 19.40
N ARG A 461 -15.76 -48.34 19.51
CA ARG A 461 -16.35 -48.84 20.77
C ARG A 461 -16.50 -50.35 20.69
N ILE A 462 -16.16 -51.02 21.78
CA ILE A 462 -16.43 -52.45 22.01
C ILE A 462 -17.13 -52.59 23.35
N GLU A 463 -18.17 -53.42 23.41
CA GLU A 463 -18.84 -53.72 24.68
C GLU A 463 -17.91 -54.51 25.63
N PRO A 464 -18.10 -54.46 26.96
CA PRO A 464 -17.35 -55.28 27.90
C PRO A 464 -17.50 -56.77 27.58
N ASP A 465 -16.41 -57.53 27.71
CA ASP A 465 -16.29 -58.93 27.28
C ASP A 465 -16.58 -59.17 25.77
N GLY A 466 -16.58 -58.11 24.95
CA GLY A 466 -16.81 -58.17 23.50
C GLY A 466 -15.61 -58.65 22.67
N ASP A 467 -15.78 -58.71 21.35
CA ASP A 467 -14.72 -59.14 20.42
C ASP A 467 -13.69 -58.04 20.18
N GLY A 468 -12.54 -58.12 20.86
CA GLY A 468 -11.40 -57.22 20.72
C GLY A 468 -10.37 -57.63 19.67
N SER A 469 -10.72 -58.48 18.68
CA SER A 469 -9.76 -59.04 17.71
C SER A 469 -9.37 -58.09 16.57
N GLU A 470 -8.25 -58.41 15.92
CA GLU A 470 -7.68 -57.71 14.75
C GLU A 470 -8.73 -57.34 13.68
N SER A 471 -9.66 -58.24 13.40
CA SER A 471 -10.71 -58.02 12.39
C SER A 471 -11.75 -56.98 12.81
N VAL A 472 -11.97 -56.78 14.12
CA VAL A 472 -12.82 -55.72 14.65
C VAL A 472 -12.04 -54.41 14.68
N LEU A 473 -10.79 -54.42 15.14
CA LEU A 473 -9.92 -53.24 15.15
C LEU A 473 -9.76 -52.64 13.74
N LEU A 474 -9.39 -53.45 12.75
CA LEU A 474 -9.28 -53.01 11.35
C LEU A 474 -10.61 -52.50 10.77
N SER A 475 -11.77 -52.93 11.28
CA SER A 475 -13.07 -52.46 10.81
C SER A 475 -13.38 -51.01 11.17
N PHE A 476 -12.63 -50.41 12.10
CA PHE A 476 -12.77 -49.01 12.46
C PHE A 476 -12.11 -48.05 11.45
N VAL A 477 -11.21 -48.52 10.58
CA VAL A 477 -10.36 -47.67 9.72
C VAL A 477 -10.44 -47.96 8.21
N LYS A 478 -10.05 -46.96 7.42
CA LYS A 478 -9.82 -47.02 5.96
C LYS A 478 -8.49 -46.33 5.66
N ALA A 479 -7.81 -46.69 4.57
CA ALA A 479 -6.62 -45.99 4.10
C ALA A 479 -6.69 -45.65 2.60
N THR A 480 -6.09 -44.52 2.21
CA THR A 480 -5.94 -44.11 0.81
C THR A 480 -4.51 -43.66 0.48
N ASP A 481 -4.09 -43.93 -0.76
CA ASP A 481 -2.80 -43.45 -1.30
C ASP A 481 -2.84 -41.97 -1.71
N LEU A 482 -1.69 -41.48 -2.21
CA LEU A 482 -1.49 -40.16 -2.78
C LEU A 482 -2.42 -39.79 -3.96
N ASN A 483 -3.02 -40.77 -4.63
CA ASN A 483 -3.91 -40.60 -5.77
C ASN A 483 -5.39 -40.74 -5.40
N GLY A 484 -5.70 -41.00 -4.12
CA GLY A 484 -7.05 -41.30 -3.63
C GLY A 484 -7.51 -42.75 -3.86
N ASN A 485 -6.61 -43.66 -4.28
CA ASN A 485 -6.91 -45.09 -4.37
C ASN A 485 -7.11 -45.69 -2.98
N ASP A 486 -8.04 -46.63 -2.85
CA ASP A 486 -8.25 -47.38 -1.60
C ASP A 486 -7.14 -48.42 -1.41
N ILE A 487 -6.36 -48.27 -0.34
CA ILE A 487 -5.28 -49.20 0.06
C ILE A 487 -5.54 -49.82 1.43
N SER A 488 -6.80 -49.86 1.89
CA SER A 488 -7.17 -50.36 3.21
C SER A 488 -6.78 -51.82 3.47
N SER A 489 -6.55 -52.61 2.42
CA SER A 489 -5.99 -53.97 2.49
C SER A 489 -4.57 -54.03 3.06
N ASN A 490 -3.85 -52.91 3.07
CA ASN A 490 -2.45 -52.83 3.46
C ASN A 490 -2.30 -52.32 4.90
N ILE A 491 -3.41 -52.08 5.62
CA ILE A 491 -3.37 -51.63 7.02
C ILE A 491 -2.98 -52.81 7.91
N THR A 492 -1.95 -52.58 8.73
CA THR A 492 -1.58 -53.41 9.87
C THR A 492 -1.96 -52.69 11.16
N VAL A 493 -2.18 -53.44 12.25
CA VAL A 493 -2.65 -52.89 13.53
C VAL A 493 -1.92 -53.50 14.72
N GLU A 494 -1.50 -52.65 15.67
CA GLU A 494 -0.80 -53.05 16.89
C GLU A 494 -1.42 -52.34 18.13
N PRO A 495 -1.82 -53.07 19.19
CA PRO A 495 -1.84 -54.53 19.29
C PRO A 495 -2.88 -55.16 18.36
N THR A 496 -2.60 -56.38 17.88
CA THR A 496 -3.55 -57.18 17.07
C THR A 496 -4.79 -57.64 17.85
N SER A 497 -4.86 -57.37 19.15
CA SER A 497 -6.06 -57.60 19.98
C SER A 497 -5.99 -56.84 21.30
N ILE A 498 -7.13 -56.39 21.83
CA ILE A 498 -7.24 -55.73 23.14
C ILE A 498 -8.02 -56.56 24.17
N ASP A 499 -7.76 -56.38 25.46
CA ASP A 499 -8.46 -57.08 26.55
C ASP A 499 -9.78 -56.37 26.90
N THR A 500 -10.86 -56.86 26.31
CA THR A 500 -12.22 -56.32 26.48
C THR A 500 -12.85 -56.62 27.86
N SER A 501 -12.18 -57.37 28.74
CA SER A 501 -12.61 -57.52 30.13
C SER A 501 -12.18 -56.35 31.02
N ILE A 502 -11.35 -55.44 30.50
CA ILE A 502 -10.84 -54.25 31.21
C ILE A 502 -11.50 -53.00 30.61
N PRO A 503 -12.46 -52.35 31.31
CA PRO A 503 -13.09 -51.14 30.82
C PRO A 503 -12.14 -49.94 30.80
N GLY A 504 -12.29 -49.07 29.80
CA GLY A 504 -11.47 -47.88 29.56
C GLY A 504 -10.98 -47.77 28.13
N ASN A 505 -10.04 -46.86 27.88
CA ASN A 505 -9.42 -46.66 26.57
C ASN A 505 -8.20 -47.57 26.39
N HIS A 506 -8.17 -48.31 25.28
CA HIS A 506 -7.05 -49.11 24.82
C HIS A 506 -6.43 -48.46 23.58
N LYS A 507 -5.16 -48.07 23.63
CA LYS A 507 -4.49 -47.43 22.50
C LYS A 507 -4.12 -48.48 21.44
N VAL A 508 -4.59 -48.25 20.21
CA VAL A 508 -4.38 -49.11 19.05
C VAL A 508 -3.81 -48.26 17.91
N THR A 509 -2.70 -48.71 17.32
CA THR A 509 -1.99 -47.99 16.26
C THR A 509 -2.11 -48.73 14.93
N TYR A 510 -2.69 -48.05 13.95
CA TYR A 510 -2.81 -48.49 12.57
C TYR A 510 -1.60 -47.99 11.77
N THR A 511 -1.06 -48.83 10.89
CA THR A 511 0.10 -48.52 10.03
C THR A 511 -0.17 -49.03 8.62
N VAL A 512 0.02 -48.19 7.60
CA VAL A 512 -0.20 -48.54 6.19
C VAL A 512 0.95 -48.02 5.34
N THR A 513 1.34 -48.79 4.31
CA THR A 513 2.41 -48.41 3.36
C THR A 513 1.87 -48.44 1.92
N ASP A 514 2.22 -47.44 1.13
CA ASP A 514 1.85 -47.33 -0.29
C ASP A 514 2.81 -48.11 -1.23
N GLU A 515 2.55 -48.06 -2.54
CA GLU A 515 3.40 -48.73 -3.54
C GLU A 515 4.77 -48.06 -3.77
N LEU A 516 4.96 -46.82 -3.29
CA LEU A 516 6.23 -46.08 -3.34
C LEU A 516 7.12 -46.38 -2.12
N GLY A 517 6.55 -46.94 -1.06
CA GLY A 517 7.22 -47.27 0.20
C GLY A 517 7.00 -46.23 1.31
N ASN A 518 6.13 -45.25 1.10
CA ASN A 518 5.79 -44.25 2.13
C ASN A 518 4.86 -44.89 3.17
N THR A 519 5.20 -44.76 4.45
CA THR A 519 4.45 -45.39 5.55
C THR A 519 3.75 -44.33 6.42
N GLY A 520 2.42 -44.38 6.46
CA GLY A 520 1.59 -43.57 7.35
C GLY A 520 1.12 -44.34 8.59
N THR A 521 1.01 -43.65 9.72
CA THR A 521 0.55 -44.22 11.00
C THR A 521 -0.55 -43.39 11.64
N ARG A 522 -1.42 -44.02 12.43
CA ARG A 522 -2.48 -43.37 13.21
C ARG A 522 -2.80 -44.17 14.46
N THR A 523 -2.61 -43.58 15.64
CA THR A 523 -3.09 -44.14 16.91
C THR A 523 -4.52 -43.67 17.19
N VAL A 524 -5.34 -44.57 17.73
CA VAL A 524 -6.72 -44.33 18.16
C VAL A 524 -6.93 -44.99 19.51
N ASP A 525 -7.67 -44.33 20.41
CA ASP A 525 -8.17 -44.93 21.64
C ASP A 525 -9.47 -45.70 21.35
N ILE A 526 -9.44 -47.02 21.54
CA ILE A 526 -10.61 -47.89 21.45
C ILE A 526 -11.24 -48.00 22.83
N PHE A 527 -12.51 -47.64 22.97
CA PHE A 527 -13.19 -47.69 24.26
C PHE A 527 -13.89 -49.04 24.49
N VAL A 528 -13.51 -49.67 25.59
CA VAL A 528 -14.18 -50.84 26.16
C VAL A 528 -15.08 -50.35 27.28
N GLY A 529 -16.40 -50.44 27.15
CA GLY A 529 -17.30 -49.96 28.21
C GLY A 529 -18.78 -50.01 27.90
N THR A 530 -19.60 -50.01 28.97
CA THR A 530 -21.08 -50.07 28.89
C THR A 530 -21.69 -48.79 28.35
N ASP A 531 -21.12 -47.63 28.66
CA ASP A 531 -21.51 -46.37 28.04
C ASP A 531 -20.38 -45.33 28.05
N TRP A 532 -20.33 -44.50 27.00
CA TRP A 532 -19.43 -43.34 26.94
C TRP A 532 -19.85 -42.25 27.92
N TYR A 533 -21.16 -42.12 28.20
CA TYR A 533 -21.68 -41.10 29.12
C TYR A 533 -21.13 -41.24 30.56
N ASP A 534 -20.68 -42.44 30.96
CA ASP A 534 -20.04 -42.71 32.26
C ASP A 534 -18.51 -42.49 32.26
N PHE A 535 -17.90 -42.14 31.13
CA PHE A 535 -16.43 -41.98 31.01
C PHE A 535 -15.91 -40.85 31.94
N PRO A 536 -14.94 -41.11 32.84
CA PRO A 536 -14.47 -40.13 33.82
C PRO A 536 -13.43 -39.16 33.27
N LEU A 537 -13.65 -37.85 33.47
CA LEU A 537 -12.72 -36.78 33.11
C LEU A 537 -11.81 -36.35 34.28
N GLY A 538 -12.13 -36.72 35.52
CA GLY A 538 -11.44 -36.27 36.73
C GLY A 538 -12.30 -35.33 37.58
N ASN A 539 -11.91 -35.10 38.84
CA ASN A 539 -12.70 -34.38 39.85
C ASN A 539 -14.17 -34.87 39.99
N GLY A 540 -14.45 -36.12 39.59
CA GLY A 540 -15.79 -36.70 39.55
C GLY A 540 -16.65 -36.28 38.34
N TRP A 541 -16.15 -35.45 37.41
CA TRP A 541 -16.80 -35.19 36.12
C TRP A 541 -16.78 -36.43 35.23
N VAL A 542 -17.86 -36.62 34.46
CA VAL A 542 -17.99 -37.63 33.40
C VAL A 542 -18.51 -36.98 32.11
N LEU A 543 -18.34 -37.63 30.95
CA LEU A 543 -18.85 -37.09 29.67
C LEU A 543 -20.37 -36.79 29.72
N GLY A 544 -21.16 -37.54 30.47
CA GLY A 544 -22.60 -37.34 30.62
C GLY A 544 -23.03 -36.13 31.47
N ASP A 545 -22.09 -35.41 32.09
CA ASP A 545 -22.39 -34.14 32.79
C ASP A 545 -22.63 -32.96 31.84
N PHE A 546 -22.51 -33.17 30.52
CA PHE A 546 -22.50 -32.10 29.53
C PHE A 546 -23.57 -32.25 28.43
N ILE A 547 -23.86 -31.15 27.76
CA ILE A 547 -24.69 -31.06 26.56
C ILE A 547 -23.79 -30.80 25.36
N TYR A 548 -24.05 -31.50 24.25
CA TYR A 548 -23.20 -31.50 23.05
C TYR A 548 -23.98 -31.15 21.78
N ASP A 549 -23.29 -30.59 20.80
CA ASP A 549 -23.75 -30.41 19.42
C ASP A 549 -22.54 -30.56 18.47
N GLY A 550 -22.44 -31.70 17.77
CA GLY A 550 -21.26 -32.04 16.97
C GLY A 550 -19.96 -32.01 17.78
N ASN A 551 -19.00 -31.20 17.34
CA ASN A 551 -17.71 -30.91 17.99
C ASN A 551 -17.79 -29.89 19.14
N LYS A 552 -19.00 -29.48 19.55
CA LYS A 552 -19.21 -28.43 20.55
C LYS A 552 -19.71 -28.98 21.88
N VAL A 553 -19.16 -28.48 22.97
CA VAL A 553 -19.76 -28.60 24.31
C VAL A 553 -20.50 -27.30 24.68
N LEU A 554 -21.80 -27.41 24.95
CA LEU A 554 -22.70 -26.27 25.13
C LEU A 554 -22.97 -25.91 26.59
N GLY A 555 -22.70 -26.79 27.55
CA GLY A 555 -23.05 -26.56 28.96
C GLY A 555 -23.24 -27.85 29.73
N PHE A 556 -23.88 -27.74 30.89
CA PHE A 556 -24.15 -28.86 31.78
C PHE A 556 -25.49 -29.56 31.47
N SER A 557 -25.51 -30.88 31.56
CA SER A 557 -26.71 -31.71 31.67
C SER A 557 -27.32 -31.60 33.08
N ASP A 558 -28.46 -32.24 33.35
CA ASP A 558 -29.05 -32.27 34.70
C ASP A 558 -28.10 -32.85 35.76
N SER A 559 -27.23 -33.82 35.42
CA SER A 559 -26.22 -34.34 36.36
C SER A 559 -25.10 -33.34 36.58
N GLY A 560 -24.63 -32.68 35.51
CA GLY A 560 -23.63 -31.61 35.59
C GLY A 560 -24.13 -30.41 36.39
N LEU A 561 -25.42 -30.06 36.27
CA LEU A 561 -26.06 -29.00 37.03
C LEU A 561 -26.17 -29.32 38.52
N ALA A 562 -26.42 -30.59 38.88
CA ALA A 562 -26.33 -31.03 40.27
C ALA A 562 -24.87 -31.00 40.77
N LYS A 563 -23.93 -31.52 39.96
CA LYS A 563 -22.50 -31.65 40.30
C LYS A 563 -21.81 -30.29 40.48
N VAL A 564 -22.12 -29.32 39.62
CA VAL A 564 -21.58 -27.95 39.71
C VAL A 564 -22.08 -27.17 40.93
N THR A 565 -23.04 -27.70 41.72
CA THR A 565 -23.36 -27.09 43.02
C THR A 565 -22.22 -27.28 44.03
N THR A 566 -21.50 -28.42 43.95
CA THR A 566 -20.43 -28.82 44.87
C THR A 566 -19.03 -28.76 44.27
N GLU A 567 -18.84 -29.21 43.04
CA GLU A 567 -17.55 -29.13 42.33
C GLU A 567 -17.49 -27.85 41.49
N LYS A 568 -16.36 -27.14 41.54
CA LYS A 568 -16.15 -25.83 40.91
C LYS A 568 -14.93 -25.78 39.98
N ASN A 569 -14.10 -26.82 39.98
CA ASN A 569 -12.96 -26.98 39.09
C ASN A 569 -13.44 -27.75 37.85
N LEU A 570 -13.67 -27.05 36.74
CA LEU A 570 -14.25 -27.64 35.54
C LEU A 570 -13.17 -28.33 34.69
N ILE A 571 -13.45 -29.57 34.27
CA ILE A 571 -12.72 -30.27 33.22
C ILE A 571 -13.68 -30.46 32.04
N LEU A 572 -13.37 -29.86 30.90
CA LEU A 572 -14.14 -29.96 29.67
C LEU A 572 -13.90 -31.30 28.96
N PRO A 573 -14.92 -31.84 28.26
CA PRO A 573 -14.81 -33.09 27.53
C PRO A 573 -13.84 -32.99 26.33
N HIS A 574 -13.30 -34.14 25.93
CA HIS A 574 -12.41 -34.28 24.77
C HIS A 574 -13.11 -34.88 23.53
N ILE A 575 -14.23 -35.58 23.72
CA ILE A 575 -15.02 -36.25 22.67
C ILE A 575 -16.52 -36.16 22.98
N ASN A 576 -17.35 -36.31 21.94
CA ASN A 576 -18.79 -36.42 22.07
C ASN A 576 -19.20 -37.87 22.46
N PRO A 577 -19.86 -38.10 23.61
CA PRO A 577 -20.26 -39.45 24.03
C PRO A 577 -21.35 -40.08 23.15
N ALA A 578 -22.03 -39.30 22.29
CA ALA A 578 -23.03 -39.83 21.38
C ALA A 578 -22.44 -40.68 20.24
N ASP A 579 -21.16 -40.45 19.87
CA ASP A 579 -20.48 -41.17 18.78
C ASP A 579 -19.08 -41.70 19.14
N GLY A 580 -18.44 -41.22 20.21
CA GLY A 580 -17.12 -41.66 20.66
C GLY A 580 -15.95 -41.30 19.73
N VAL A 581 -16.17 -40.45 18.72
CA VAL A 581 -15.17 -40.11 17.68
C VAL A 581 -15.04 -38.62 17.43
N THR A 582 -16.13 -37.86 17.57
CA THR A 582 -16.13 -36.43 17.32
C THR A 582 -15.41 -35.74 18.46
N ILE A 583 -14.17 -35.31 18.18
CA ILE A 583 -13.37 -34.51 19.10
C ILE A 583 -14.12 -33.23 19.43
N ILE A 584 -14.14 -32.86 20.71
CA ILE A 584 -14.65 -31.56 21.15
C ILE A 584 -13.48 -30.58 21.08
N ASP A 585 -13.55 -29.62 20.16
CA ASP A 585 -12.58 -28.52 20.05
C ASP A 585 -13.18 -27.16 20.42
N THR A 586 -14.49 -27.12 20.66
CA THR A 586 -15.26 -25.87 20.75
C THR A 586 -16.14 -25.85 22.00
N VAL A 587 -16.01 -24.79 22.81
CA VAL A 587 -17.03 -24.42 23.82
C VAL A 587 -18.08 -23.58 23.10
N GLY A 588 -19.20 -24.21 22.78
CA GLY A 588 -20.21 -23.63 21.90
C GLY A 588 -21.21 -22.70 22.58
N VAL A 589 -21.93 -21.93 21.77
CA VAL A 589 -22.98 -21.01 22.26
C VAL A 589 -24.14 -21.78 22.89
N ASN A 590 -24.34 -21.55 24.18
CA ASN A 590 -25.60 -21.89 24.82
C ASN A 590 -26.60 -20.74 24.67
N HIS A 591 -27.74 -20.99 24.02
CA HIS A 591 -28.81 -20.00 23.88
C HIS A 591 -29.75 -19.91 25.11
N ASP A 592 -29.62 -20.79 26.11
CA ASP A 592 -30.24 -20.65 27.43
C ASP A 592 -29.19 -20.20 28.49
N PRO A 593 -29.08 -18.90 28.77
CA PRO A 593 -28.21 -18.36 29.82
C PRO A 593 -28.70 -18.62 31.25
N THR A 594 -29.86 -19.25 31.44
CA THR A 594 -30.53 -19.38 32.73
C THR A 594 -30.54 -20.81 33.31
N THR A 595 -30.62 -21.85 32.46
CA THR A 595 -30.76 -23.24 32.93
C THR A 595 -29.46 -24.04 32.87
N THR A 596 -28.82 -24.19 31.70
CA THR A 596 -27.74 -25.18 31.44
C THR A 596 -26.34 -24.60 31.20
N SER A 597 -26.21 -23.35 30.74
CA SER A 597 -24.89 -22.78 30.35
C SER A 597 -23.84 -22.71 31.47
N PHE A 598 -22.54 -22.75 31.13
CA PHE A 598 -21.43 -22.65 32.09
C PHE A 598 -21.33 -21.30 32.84
N ARG A 599 -22.09 -20.28 32.39
CA ARG A 599 -22.14 -18.94 32.99
C ARG A 599 -22.73 -18.96 34.39
N LYS A 600 -22.21 -18.12 35.29
CA LYS A 600 -22.78 -17.78 36.61
C LYS A 600 -23.03 -18.98 37.55
N ARG A 601 -22.18 -20.01 37.50
CA ARG A 601 -22.19 -21.18 38.41
C ARG A 601 -21.23 -21.05 39.59
N GLY A 602 -20.35 -20.05 39.55
CA GLY A 602 -19.28 -19.86 40.54
C GLY A 602 -18.12 -20.86 40.36
N LEU A 603 -17.85 -21.28 39.12
CA LEU A 603 -16.62 -22.02 38.77
C LEU A 603 -15.38 -21.24 39.24
N VAL A 604 -14.34 -21.96 39.67
CA VAL A 604 -13.08 -21.36 40.17
C VAL A 604 -11.88 -21.63 39.27
N SER A 605 -11.94 -22.69 38.47
CA SER A 605 -10.98 -22.99 37.42
C SER A 605 -11.69 -23.67 36.24
N VAL A 606 -11.09 -23.57 35.05
CA VAL A 606 -11.49 -24.37 33.89
C VAL A 606 -10.25 -24.92 33.18
N SER A 607 -10.34 -26.18 32.81
CA SER A 607 -9.37 -26.96 32.04
C SER A 607 -10.13 -27.81 31.04
N ASP A 608 -9.45 -28.42 30.07
CA ASP A 608 -9.98 -29.55 29.31
C ASP A 608 -9.22 -30.84 29.67
N PHE A 609 -9.65 -31.97 29.11
CA PHE A 609 -9.12 -33.28 29.46
C PHE A 609 -7.85 -33.67 28.68
N ASN A 610 -7.63 -33.11 27.49
CA ASN A 610 -6.57 -33.52 26.57
C ASN A 610 -6.09 -32.35 25.67
N ASP A 611 -6.03 -31.13 26.22
CA ASP A 611 -5.58 -29.90 25.52
C ASP A 611 -6.27 -29.70 24.16
N ASN A 612 -7.55 -30.05 24.07
CA ASN A 612 -8.31 -30.20 22.84
C ASN A 612 -9.10 -28.95 22.44
N ILE A 613 -9.40 -28.04 23.37
CA ILE A 613 -10.22 -26.85 23.12
C ILE A 613 -9.43 -25.75 22.42
N LYS A 614 -9.85 -25.44 21.18
CA LYS A 614 -9.32 -24.39 20.31
C LYS A 614 -10.18 -23.12 20.29
N VAL A 615 -11.50 -23.25 20.49
CA VAL A 615 -12.46 -22.16 20.32
C VAL A 615 -13.40 -22.04 21.51
N ILE A 616 -13.63 -20.82 21.99
CA ILE A 616 -14.83 -20.49 22.77
C ILE A 616 -15.68 -19.55 21.91
N GLU A 617 -16.88 -19.98 21.56
CA GLU A 617 -17.79 -19.17 20.72
C GLU A 617 -18.38 -17.99 21.48
N GLY A 618 -18.51 -16.86 20.80
CA GLY A 618 -19.20 -15.65 21.25
C GLY A 618 -19.19 -14.63 20.12
N SER A 619 -20.05 -13.61 20.15
CA SER A 619 -20.06 -12.55 19.14
C SER A 619 -20.53 -11.21 19.69
N TYR A 620 -19.93 -10.14 19.16
CA TYR A 620 -20.28 -8.76 19.50
C TYR A 620 -20.92 -8.04 18.31
N GLY A 621 -22.18 -8.36 18.01
CA GLY A 621 -22.93 -7.63 17.00
C GLY A 621 -23.26 -6.18 17.41
N PRO A 622 -23.54 -5.31 16.41
CA PRO A 622 -23.76 -3.88 16.64
C PRO A 622 -24.99 -3.63 17.51
N TYR A 623 -26.09 -4.35 17.27
CA TYR A 623 -27.31 -4.25 18.09
C TYR A 623 -27.25 -5.22 19.29
N LEU A 624 -27.88 -4.84 20.40
CA LEU A 624 -27.90 -5.66 21.62
C LEU A 624 -28.56 -7.04 21.45
N ALA A 625 -29.40 -7.21 20.43
CA ALA A 625 -30.01 -8.51 20.09
C ALA A 625 -29.02 -9.49 19.46
N ASP A 626 -27.95 -8.97 18.84
CA ASP A 626 -26.97 -9.74 18.06
C ASP A 626 -25.77 -10.18 18.91
N ARG A 627 -25.76 -9.85 20.21
CA ARG A 627 -24.63 -10.05 21.11
C ARG A 627 -24.75 -11.38 21.83
N ILE A 628 -24.01 -12.36 21.31
CA ILE A 628 -23.99 -13.71 21.81
C ILE A 628 -22.85 -13.84 22.82
N LYS A 629 -23.16 -14.12 24.09
CA LYS A 629 -22.14 -14.26 25.13
C LYS A 629 -21.50 -15.63 25.11
N GLY A 630 -20.17 -15.69 25.22
CA GLY A 630 -19.43 -16.93 25.37
C GLY A 630 -19.57 -17.63 26.71
N GLY A 631 -18.75 -18.66 26.89
CA GLY A 631 -19.00 -19.75 27.84
C GLY A 631 -19.05 -19.36 29.32
N PHE A 632 -18.11 -18.56 29.83
CA PHE A 632 -17.79 -18.54 31.27
C PHE A 632 -18.13 -17.23 32.00
N GLU A 633 -18.99 -16.36 31.45
CA GLU A 633 -19.48 -15.12 32.09
C GLU A 633 -19.83 -15.31 33.58
N GLY A 634 -19.34 -14.40 34.44
CA GLY A 634 -19.88 -14.17 35.78
C GLY A 634 -19.61 -15.30 36.78
N ASN A 635 -18.54 -16.06 36.58
CA ASN A 635 -18.08 -17.08 37.53
C ASN A 635 -17.09 -16.49 38.54
N ALA A 636 -16.32 -17.34 39.22
CA ALA A 636 -15.28 -16.94 40.18
C ALA A 636 -13.89 -17.39 39.71
N ILE A 637 -13.71 -17.58 38.39
CA ILE A 637 -12.55 -18.26 37.81
C ILE A 637 -11.27 -17.46 38.06
N THR A 638 -10.29 -18.09 38.69
CA THR A 638 -8.93 -17.55 38.94
C THR A 638 -7.87 -18.17 38.04
N GLU A 639 -8.17 -19.31 37.41
CA GLU A 639 -7.22 -20.15 36.66
C GLU A 639 -7.89 -20.73 35.40
N VAL A 640 -7.19 -20.70 34.27
CA VAL A 640 -7.62 -21.29 32.99
C VAL A 640 -6.44 -22.07 32.40
N ASN A 641 -6.61 -23.38 32.21
CA ASN A 641 -5.65 -24.21 31.48
C ASN A 641 -6.27 -24.69 30.16
N LEU A 642 -6.16 -23.86 29.12
CA LEU A 642 -6.62 -24.14 27.76
C LEU A 642 -5.51 -23.72 26.78
N ILE A 643 -4.35 -24.40 26.85
CA ILE A 643 -3.11 -23.97 26.19
C ILE A 643 -3.20 -23.94 24.66
N ASN A 644 -4.16 -24.68 24.07
CA ASN A 644 -4.41 -24.73 22.64
C ASN A 644 -5.55 -23.82 22.17
N LEU A 645 -6.03 -22.91 23.02
CA LEU A 645 -7.06 -21.93 22.66
C LEU A 645 -6.54 -20.93 21.60
N GLU A 646 -7.08 -21.03 20.39
CA GLU A 646 -6.75 -20.19 19.22
C GLU A 646 -7.68 -18.96 19.11
N HIS A 647 -8.93 -19.07 19.58
CA HIS A 647 -9.93 -17.99 19.54
C HIS A 647 -10.78 -17.90 20.82
N ALA A 648 -10.89 -16.68 21.38
CA ALA A 648 -11.76 -16.37 22.51
C ALA A 648 -12.83 -15.33 22.11
N GLY A 649 -14.04 -15.81 21.81
CA GLY A 649 -15.18 -15.00 21.37
C GLY A 649 -15.82 -14.14 22.47
N ALA A 650 -16.69 -13.20 22.07
CA ALA A 650 -17.16 -12.14 22.96
C ALA A 650 -17.69 -12.61 24.32
N TYR A 651 -17.38 -11.85 25.37
CA TYR A 651 -17.78 -12.11 26.76
C TYR A 651 -17.26 -13.42 27.40
N SER A 652 -16.39 -14.21 26.75
CA SER A 652 -16.05 -15.58 27.19
C SER A 652 -15.60 -15.69 28.65
N PHE A 653 -14.83 -14.72 29.17
CA PHE A 653 -14.38 -14.68 30.57
C PHE A 653 -14.89 -13.43 31.32
N TYR A 654 -15.92 -12.74 30.82
CA TYR A 654 -16.47 -11.51 31.40
C TYR A 654 -16.85 -11.68 32.89
N GLN A 655 -16.45 -10.73 33.75
CA GLN A 655 -16.74 -10.77 35.20
C GLN A 655 -16.27 -12.05 35.91
N ASN A 656 -14.99 -12.40 35.75
CA ASN A 656 -14.34 -13.48 36.52
C ASN A 656 -13.32 -12.90 37.52
N ARG A 657 -12.36 -13.72 37.97
CA ARG A 657 -11.36 -13.37 39.00
C ARG A 657 -9.92 -13.64 38.54
N LEU A 658 -9.68 -13.71 37.23
CA LEU A 658 -8.35 -13.94 36.66
C LEU A 658 -7.39 -12.84 37.12
N THR A 659 -6.27 -13.23 37.69
CA THR A 659 -5.18 -12.32 38.12
C THR A 659 -4.01 -12.30 37.15
N SER A 660 -3.92 -13.34 36.33
CA SER A 660 -2.99 -13.56 35.23
C SER A 660 -3.74 -14.32 34.12
N ILE A 661 -3.12 -14.39 32.94
CA ILE A 661 -3.58 -15.16 31.78
C ILE A 661 -2.35 -15.78 31.11
N ASN A 662 -2.53 -16.90 30.40
CA ASN A 662 -1.49 -17.51 29.58
C ASN A 662 -2.20 -18.30 28.46
N PHE A 663 -2.11 -17.80 27.23
CA PHE A 663 -2.76 -18.41 26.06
C PHE A 663 -1.82 -18.35 24.85
N PRO A 664 -0.83 -19.26 24.76
CA PRO A 664 0.30 -19.13 23.83
C PRO A 664 -0.10 -19.30 22.36
N LYS A 665 -1.29 -19.82 22.07
CA LYS A 665 -1.83 -19.99 20.70
C LYS A 665 -2.95 -19.00 20.33
N LEU A 666 -3.34 -18.11 21.23
CA LEU A 666 -4.48 -17.21 21.02
C LEU A 666 -4.13 -16.11 20.02
N LYS A 667 -4.82 -16.09 18.87
CA LYS A 667 -4.59 -15.10 17.80
C LYS A 667 -5.51 -13.88 17.90
N TYR A 668 -6.73 -14.08 18.41
CA TYR A 668 -7.78 -13.07 18.43
C TYR A 668 -8.52 -13.06 19.78
N ILE A 669 -8.64 -11.88 20.37
CA ILE A 669 -9.44 -11.63 21.57
C ILE A 669 -10.64 -10.79 21.15
N ASP A 670 -11.85 -11.34 21.18
CA ASP A 670 -13.06 -10.58 20.82
C ASP A 670 -13.50 -9.64 21.97
N SER A 671 -14.52 -8.84 21.71
CA SER A 671 -15.02 -7.76 22.54
C SER A 671 -15.56 -8.23 23.88
N VAL A 672 -15.28 -7.47 24.94
CA VAL A 672 -15.69 -7.73 26.33
C VAL A 672 -15.17 -9.06 26.93
N THR A 673 -14.20 -9.73 26.29
CA THR A 673 -13.78 -11.09 26.65
C THR A 673 -13.21 -11.23 28.06
N PHE A 674 -12.31 -10.36 28.50
CA PHE A 674 -11.67 -10.37 29.82
C PHE A 674 -12.13 -9.25 30.76
N THR A 675 -13.10 -8.41 30.33
CA THR A 675 -13.57 -7.24 31.07
C THR A 675 -13.92 -7.55 32.54
N SER A 676 -13.48 -6.68 33.44
CA SER A 676 -13.68 -6.80 34.90
C SER A 676 -13.06 -8.05 35.56
N ASN A 677 -11.97 -8.59 35.01
CA ASN A 677 -11.08 -9.51 35.72
C ASN A 677 -9.92 -8.75 36.38
N PRO A 678 -9.45 -9.07 37.59
CA PRO A 678 -8.36 -8.38 38.28
C PRO A 678 -6.93 -8.72 37.78
N ILE A 679 -6.71 -8.74 36.47
CA ILE A 679 -5.43 -9.06 35.81
C ILE A 679 -4.41 -7.94 36.07
N THR A 680 -3.27 -8.23 36.69
CA THR A 680 -2.31 -7.19 37.09
C THR A 680 -1.33 -6.77 36.00
N SER A 681 -1.05 -7.64 35.05
CA SER A 681 0.01 -7.47 34.02
C SER A 681 -0.25 -8.42 32.86
N ILE A 682 0.26 -8.09 31.67
CA ILE A 682 0.39 -9.01 30.54
C ILE A 682 1.83 -8.92 30.02
N ASN A 683 2.52 -10.05 29.99
CA ASN A 683 3.89 -10.20 29.50
C ASN A 683 3.90 -10.72 28.06
N ALA A 684 5.05 -10.63 27.37
CA ALA A 684 5.18 -11.08 25.98
C ALA A 684 4.77 -12.57 25.79
N ASP A 685 5.16 -13.43 26.73
CA ASP A 685 4.88 -14.87 26.69
C ASP A 685 3.42 -15.23 27.02
N ASP A 686 2.65 -14.31 27.62
CA ASP A 686 1.26 -14.57 28.03
C ASP A 686 0.29 -14.56 26.84
N LEU A 687 0.59 -13.75 25.82
CA LEU A 687 -0.23 -13.52 24.60
C LEU A 687 0.65 -13.27 23.34
N PRO A 688 1.59 -14.16 22.98
CA PRO A 688 2.62 -13.88 21.97
C PRO A 688 2.08 -13.74 20.54
N LEU A 689 0.91 -14.33 20.22
CA LEU A 689 0.33 -14.37 18.87
C LEU A 689 -0.89 -13.46 18.69
N VAL A 690 -1.27 -12.64 19.67
CA VAL A 690 -2.50 -11.81 19.58
C VAL A 690 -2.27 -10.62 18.66
N GLU A 691 -2.89 -10.64 17.48
CA GLU A 691 -2.81 -9.53 16.52
C GLU A 691 -3.89 -8.46 16.73
N TYR A 692 -5.01 -8.82 17.34
CA TYR A 692 -6.15 -7.93 17.54
C TYR A 692 -6.83 -8.13 18.89
N VAL A 693 -7.14 -7.02 19.57
CA VAL A 693 -7.86 -6.97 20.84
C VAL A 693 -9.16 -6.18 20.68
N GLY A 694 -10.28 -6.87 20.80
CA GLY A 694 -11.63 -6.36 20.55
C GLY A 694 -12.15 -5.32 21.53
N SER A 695 -13.33 -4.79 21.24
CA SER A 695 -13.88 -3.63 21.93
C SER A 695 -14.12 -3.92 23.42
N SER A 696 -13.59 -3.06 24.29
CA SER A 696 -13.61 -3.20 25.75
C SER A 696 -12.98 -4.47 26.32
N ALA A 697 -12.25 -5.28 25.53
CA ALA A 697 -11.84 -6.64 25.91
C ALA A 697 -11.15 -6.76 27.29
N PHE A 698 -10.31 -5.80 27.67
CA PHE A 698 -9.64 -5.71 28.98
C PHE A 698 -10.11 -4.51 29.82
N SER A 699 -11.29 -3.94 29.53
CA SER A 699 -11.87 -2.81 30.27
C SER A 699 -11.95 -3.08 31.79
N GLY A 700 -11.38 -2.17 32.58
CA GLY A 700 -11.47 -2.19 34.05
C GLY A 700 -10.76 -3.37 34.73
N SER A 701 -9.67 -3.87 34.14
CA SER A 701 -9.03 -5.13 34.57
C SER A 701 -7.91 -4.99 35.61
N LYS A 702 -7.53 -3.78 36.03
CA LYS A 702 -6.41 -3.49 36.95
C LYS A 702 -4.99 -3.72 36.39
N ILE A 703 -4.83 -3.80 35.08
CA ILE A 703 -3.53 -4.00 34.43
C ILE A 703 -2.62 -2.78 34.67
N VAL A 704 -1.39 -3.00 35.14
CA VAL A 704 -0.38 -1.95 35.39
C VAL A 704 0.65 -1.88 34.25
N SER A 705 1.05 -3.02 33.70
CA SER A 705 2.00 -3.15 32.59
C SER A 705 1.46 -4.02 31.46
N LEU A 706 1.79 -3.65 30.22
CA LEU A 706 1.47 -4.39 29.00
C LEU A 706 2.72 -4.60 28.14
N ASN A 707 2.95 -5.83 27.72
CA ASN A 707 3.86 -6.16 26.62
C ASN A 707 3.11 -7.10 25.66
N MET A 708 2.82 -6.63 24.45
CA MET A 708 2.06 -7.37 23.45
C MET A 708 2.78 -7.27 22.09
N PRO A 709 3.75 -8.16 21.80
CA PRO A 709 4.69 -7.98 20.68
C PRO A 709 4.00 -7.99 19.31
N SER A 710 3.02 -8.86 19.12
CA SER A 710 2.35 -9.09 17.82
C SER A 710 1.08 -8.26 17.60
N LEU A 711 0.70 -7.38 18.54
CA LEU A 711 -0.55 -6.62 18.48
C LEU A 711 -0.49 -5.54 17.39
N LYS A 712 -1.38 -5.63 16.39
CA LYS A 712 -1.43 -4.73 15.22
C LYS A 712 -2.54 -3.68 15.31
N GLU A 713 -3.71 -4.03 15.85
CA GLU A 713 -4.85 -3.11 16.01
C GLU A 713 -5.66 -3.34 17.29
N THR A 714 -6.22 -2.28 17.88
CA THR A 714 -7.19 -2.37 19.00
C THR A 714 -8.60 -1.88 18.63
N GLY A 715 -9.60 -2.59 19.13
CA GLY A 715 -11.01 -2.18 19.11
C GLY A 715 -11.35 -1.11 20.16
N SER A 716 -12.57 -0.58 20.09
CA SER A 716 -12.95 0.58 20.91
C SER A 716 -12.90 0.30 22.41
N ALA A 717 -12.24 1.18 23.16
CA ALA A 717 -12.10 1.13 24.61
C ALA A 717 -11.43 -0.15 25.16
N ALA A 718 -10.65 -0.89 24.34
CA ALA A 718 -10.09 -2.20 24.67
C ALA A 718 -9.43 -2.28 26.06
N PHE A 719 -8.66 -1.28 26.49
CA PHE A 719 -7.94 -1.23 27.77
C PHE A 719 -8.42 -0.09 28.70
N ILE A 720 -9.66 0.40 28.52
CA ILE A 720 -10.19 1.55 29.27
C ILE A 720 -10.22 1.30 30.80
N SER A 721 -9.94 2.35 31.58
CA SER A 721 -10.01 2.34 33.07
C SER A 721 -9.14 1.26 33.75
N ASN A 722 -7.97 0.97 33.19
CA ASN A 722 -6.90 0.27 33.91
C ASN A 722 -5.94 1.28 34.57
N PRO A 723 -5.02 0.85 35.45
CA PRO A 723 -3.92 1.67 35.94
C PRO A 723 -2.63 1.55 35.08
N ILE A 724 -2.73 1.36 33.76
CA ILE A 724 -1.55 1.09 32.91
C ILE A 724 -0.63 2.31 32.90
N SER A 725 0.61 2.15 33.38
CA SER A 725 1.67 3.16 33.31
C SER A 725 2.74 2.85 32.26
N GLU A 726 2.95 1.57 31.96
CA GLU A 726 4.00 1.07 31.06
C GLU A 726 3.40 0.17 29.99
N GLY A 727 3.80 0.35 28.73
CA GLY A 727 3.26 -0.39 27.59
C GLY A 727 4.27 -0.52 26.46
N TYR A 728 4.46 -1.73 25.93
CA TYR A 728 5.35 -2.00 24.79
C TYR A 728 4.59 -2.72 23.68
N PHE A 729 4.54 -2.09 22.49
CA PHE A 729 3.67 -2.49 21.39
C PHE A 729 4.39 -2.38 20.02
N PRO A 730 5.44 -3.19 19.76
CA PRO A 730 6.32 -3.02 18.60
C PRO A 730 5.66 -3.23 17.23
N SER A 731 4.48 -3.86 17.17
CA SER A 731 3.71 -4.08 15.93
C SER A 731 2.46 -3.19 15.77
N LEU A 732 2.20 -2.27 16.72
CA LEU A 732 0.89 -1.61 16.85
C LEU A 732 0.74 -0.39 15.92
N VAL A 733 0.10 -0.62 14.79
CA VAL A 733 -0.14 0.39 13.73
C VAL A 733 -1.35 1.28 14.04
N LYS A 734 -2.40 0.74 14.70
CA LYS A 734 -3.67 1.44 14.90
C LYS A 734 -4.29 1.24 16.28
N ILE A 735 -4.56 2.35 16.97
CA ILE A 735 -5.22 2.37 18.29
C ILE A 735 -6.67 2.84 18.13
N GLY A 736 -7.64 1.98 18.43
CA GLY A 736 -9.07 2.32 18.29
C GLY A 736 -9.58 3.37 19.29
N PRO A 737 -10.76 3.97 19.06
CA PRO A 737 -11.32 5.01 19.91
C PRO A 737 -11.43 4.63 21.38
N ASN A 738 -11.00 5.52 22.28
CA ASN A 738 -10.98 5.37 23.75
C ASN A 738 -10.13 4.21 24.30
N THR A 739 -9.30 3.53 23.49
CA THR A 739 -8.55 2.30 23.87
C THR A 739 -7.88 2.37 25.24
N PHE A 740 -7.05 3.38 25.49
CA PHE A 740 -6.30 3.56 26.73
C PHE A 740 -6.88 4.68 27.61
N ALA A 741 -8.15 5.06 27.43
CA ALA A 741 -8.73 6.14 28.21
C ALA A 741 -8.78 5.81 29.72
N SER A 742 -8.55 6.82 30.55
CA SER A 742 -8.51 6.73 32.03
C SER A 742 -7.38 5.84 32.61
N ASN A 743 -6.25 5.72 31.90
CA ASN A 743 -5.05 4.98 32.35
C ASN A 743 -4.02 5.90 33.07
N LYS A 744 -2.75 5.50 33.14
CA LYS A 744 -1.67 6.17 33.90
C LYS A 744 -0.41 6.44 33.07
N PHE A 745 -0.46 6.34 31.73
CA PHE A 745 0.65 6.71 30.85
C PHE A 745 1.11 8.15 31.13
N THR A 746 2.43 8.35 31.29
CA THR A 746 3.07 9.64 31.59
C THR A 746 3.71 10.32 30.37
N GLU A 747 3.91 9.54 29.31
CA GLU A 747 4.59 9.91 28.07
C GLU A 747 4.11 9.02 26.93
N MET A 748 4.40 9.43 25.70
CA MET A 748 4.14 8.68 24.48
C MET A 748 5.44 8.63 23.68
N THR A 749 6.10 7.47 23.64
CA THR A 749 7.45 7.35 23.08
C THR A 749 7.51 6.36 21.91
N LYS A 750 8.41 6.62 20.95
CA LYS A 750 8.69 5.74 19.80
C LYS A 750 9.22 4.37 20.24
N GLU A 751 9.86 4.28 21.39
CA GLU A 751 10.29 3.00 21.97
C GLU A 751 9.09 2.15 22.42
N SER A 752 7.98 2.80 22.84
CA SER A 752 6.72 2.13 23.22
C SER A 752 5.83 1.82 22.02
N PHE A 753 5.84 2.70 21.00
CA PHE A 753 4.97 2.70 19.83
C PHE A 753 5.77 2.99 18.53
N PRO A 754 6.68 2.10 18.08
CA PRO A 754 7.63 2.40 17.00
C PRO A 754 7.04 2.44 15.58
N VAL A 755 5.80 1.97 15.39
CA VAL A 755 5.14 1.83 14.09
C VAL A 755 3.70 2.37 14.10
N ILE A 756 3.35 3.22 15.07
CA ILE A 756 1.99 3.76 15.18
C ILE A 756 1.71 4.75 14.05
N GLU A 757 0.63 4.53 13.30
CA GLU A 757 0.18 5.40 12.20
C GLU A 757 -1.13 6.12 12.55
N ILE A 758 -2.04 5.46 13.29
CA ILE A 758 -3.40 5.96 13.55
C ILE A 758 -3.76 5.89 15.04
N ILE A 759 -4.16 7.03 15.62
CA ILE A 759 -4.72 7.14 16.98
C ILE A 759 -6.19 7.58 16.93
N GLY A 760 -7.08 6.73 17.44
CA GLY A 760 -8.51 6.94 17.42
C GLY A 760 -9.04 7.93 18.45
N SER A 761 -10.27 8.39 18.25
CA SER A 761 -10.87 9.45 19.07
C SER A 761 -10.93 9.08 20.56
N GLY A 762 -10.45 9.98 21.42
CA GLY A 762 -10.37 9.79 22.87
C GLY A 762 -9.39 8.71 23.34
N ALA A 763 -8.55 8.13 22.47
CA ALA A 763 -7.71 6.96 22.78
C ALA A 763 -6.90 7.06 24.08
N PHE A 764 -6.31 8.22 24.37
CA PHE A 764 -5.47 8.47 25.54
C PHE A 764 -6.09 9.47 26.53
N ARG A 765 -7.38 9.76 26.41
CA ARG A 765 -8.16 10.66 27.27
C ARG A 765 -7.96 10.34 28.75
N SER A 766 -7.67 11.37 29.57
CA SER A 766 -7.53 11.28 31.03
C SER A 766 -6.44 10.31 31.52
N ASN A 767 -5.28 10.33 30.86
CA ASN A 767 -4.02 9.75 31.36
C ASN A 767 -3.22 10.79 32.16
N LEU A 768 -1.91 10.64 32.26
CA LEU A 768 -0.98 11.57 32.92
C LEU A 768 0.08 12.11 31.94
N ILE A 769 -0.20 12.08 30.63
CA ILE A 769 0.79 12.33 29.56
C ILE A 769 1.28 13.78 29.63
N THR A 770 2.60 13.95 29.62
CA THR A 770 3.29 15.25 29.66
C THR A 770 4.01 15.59 28.35
N ASN A 771 4.40 14.57 27.57
CA ASN A 771 5.19 14.71 26.36
C ASN A 771 4.80 13.68 25.28
N ILE A 772 5.14 13.97 24.01
CA ILE A 772 4.88 13.12 22.84
C ILE A 772 6.10 13.08 21.90
N ASP A 773 6.54 11.86 21.57
CA ASP A 773 7.54 11.49 20.58
C ASP A 773 7.04 10.24 19.81
N LEU A 774 6.23 10.46 18.76
CA LEU A 774 5.59 9.47 17.89
C LEU A 774 5.83 9.82 16.41
N PRO A 775 7.09 9.75 15.92
CA PRO A 775 7.48 10.29 14.61
C PRO A 775 6.85 9.56 13.41
N THR A 776 6.26 8.38 13.60
CA THR A 776 5.54 7.62 12.56
C THR A 776 4.07 7.98 12.43
N LEU A 777 3.49 8.72 13.39
CA LEU A 777 2.05 8.93 13.47
C LEU A 777 1.55 9.80 12.31
N ILE A 778 0.58 9.28 11.54
CA ILE A 778 0.04 9.92 10.32
C ILE A 778 -1.30 10.61 10.61
N ARG A 779 -2.18 10.00 11.43
CA ARG A 779 -3.54 10.50 11.66
C ARG A 779 -3.99 10.38 13.12
N ILE A 780 -4.65 11.44 13.61
CA ILE A 780 -5.44 11.41 14.84
C ILE A 780 -6.92 11.64 14.50
N GLU A 781 -7.81 10.73 14.91
CA GLU A 781 -9.25 10.78 14.58
C GLU A 781 -10.05 11.78 15.43
N ASP A 782 -11.13 12.27 14.84
CA ASP A 782 -11.96 13.37 15.38
C ASP A 782 -12.69 13.03 16.68
N GLY A 783 -12.44 13.83 17.72
CA GLY A 783 -13.24 13.80 18.93
C GLY A 783 -14.68 14.27 18.66
N ALA A 784 -15.68 13.44 18.97
CA ALA A 784 -17.10 13.78 18.84
C ALA A 784 -17.61 14.80 19.90
N GLY A 785 -16.83 15.86 20.15
CA GLY A 785 -17.02 16.86 21.20
C GLY A 785 -15.80 17.00 22.11
N SER A 786 -15.69 18.14 22.81
CA SER A 786 -14.52 18.51 23.63
C SER A 786 -14.20 17.61 24.82
N SER A 787 -15.06 16.63 25.14
CA SER A 787 -14.73 15.57 26.09
C SER A 787 -13.99 14.39 25.48
N ASN A 788 -13.88 14.30 24.15
CA ASN A 788 -13.58 13.06 23.41
C ASN A 788 -12.40 13.20 22.42
N GLY A 789 -11.66 14.31 22.38
CA GLY A 789 -10.40 14.41 21.64
C GLY A 789 -9.33 13.47 22.20
N ALA A 790 -8.39 13.02 21.36
CA ALA A 790 -7.49 11.90 21.66
C ALA A 790 -6.73 12.02 22.99
N PHE A 791 -6.26 13.22 23.36
CA PHE A 791 -5.48 13.45 24.59
C PHE A 791 -6.21 14.29 25.65
N VAL A 792 -7.54 14.47 25.56
CA VAL A 792 -8.32 15.31 26.49
C VAL A 792 -8.10 14.93 27.95
N GLY A 793 -7.68 15.91 28.76
CA GLY A 793 -7.48 15.74 30.21
C GLY A 793 -6.16 15.07 30.61
N ASN A 794 -5.15 15.10 29.74
CA ASN A 794 -3.74 14.92 30.11
C ASN A 794 -3.13 16.25 30.60
N GLN A 795 -1.80 16.34 30.70
CA GLN A 795 -1.07 17.55 31.11
C GLN A 795 0.06 17.90 30.11
N ILE A 796 -0.13 17.64 28.81
CA ILE A 796 0.93 17.74 27.80
C ILE A 796 1.50 19.17 27.75
N THR A 797 2.82 19.32 27.94
CA THR A 797 3.53 20.60 27.88
C THR A 797 4.36 20.75 26.61
N THR A 798 4.77 19.62 26.01
CA THR A 798 5.86 19.59 25.02
C THR A 798 5.61 18.49 23.98
N ILE A 799 5.88 18.80 22.72
CA ILE A 799 6.05 17.81 21.65
C ILE A 799 7.56 17.76 21.37
N PHE A 800 8.14 16.57 21.21
CA PHE A 800 9.57 16.44 20.92
C PHE A 800 9.90 16.94 19.50
N PRO A 801 11.16 17.37 19.23
CA PRO A 801 11.63 17.62 17.88
C PRO A 801 11.47 16.37 17.01
N GLY A 802 10.90 16.53 15.81
CA GLY A 802 10.48 15.41 14.95
C GLY A 802 9.32 14.55 15.48
N GLY A 803 8.83 14.82 16.69
CA GLY A 803 7.98 13.91 17.47
C GLY A 803 6.55 13.72 16.95
N LEU A 804 6.12 14.47 15.94
CA LEU A 804 4.90 14.22 15.17
C LEU A 804 5.14 14.55 13.67
N GLN A 805 6.39 14.41 13.18
CA GLN A 805 6.81 14.89 11.85
C GLN A 805 5.95 14.38 10.69
N ASN A 806 5.49 13.11 10.76
CA ASN A 806 4.67 12.47 9.72
C ASN A 806 3.17 12.77 9.84
N LEU A 807 2.72 13.54 10.84
CA LEU A 807 1.30 13.72 11.13
C LEU A 807 0.64 14.61 10.07
N GLU A 808 -0.11 14.00 9.15
CA GLU A 808 -0.84 14.70 8.08
C GLU A 808 -2.15 15.34 8.56
N TYR A 809 -2.82 14.73 9.56
CA TYR A 809 -4.16 15.13 10.00
C TYR A 809 -4.31 15.11 11.54
N LEU A 810 -4.65 16.27 12.10
CA LEU A 810 -4.86 16.48 13.53
C LEU A 810 -6.35 16.72 13.85
N GLY A 811 -7.09 15.66 14.19
CA GLY A 811 -8.55 15.71 14.33
C GLY A 811 -9.11 16.53 15.50
N ASP A 812 -10.44 16.70 15.47
CA ASP A 812 -11.23 17.51 16.41
C ASP A 812 -10.85 17.31 17.90
N TYR A 813 -10.66 18.42 18.61
CA TYR A 813 -10.37 18.51 20.04
C TYR A 813 -9.10 17.77 20.54
N THR A 814 -8.19 17.33 19.67
CA THR A 814 -7.07 16.43 20.03
C THR A 814 -6.27 16.84 21.27
N PHE A 815 -5.80 18.09 21.34
CA PHE A 815 -5.05 18.67 22.46
C PHE A 815 -5.88 19.70 23.26
N TYR A 816 -7.20 19.52 23.31
CA TYR A 816 -8.12 20.45 23.99
C TYR A 816 -7.82 20.55 25.51
N ASN A 817 -7.59 21.80 25.97
CA ASN A 817 -7.18 22.16 27.33
C ASN A 817 -5.98 21.34 27.82
N GLN A 818 -4.85 21.42 27.10
CA GLN A 818 -3.54 20.91 27.54
C GLN A 818 -2.65 22.10 27.97
N ASN A 819 -1.36 21.86 28.24
CA ASN A 819 -0.43 22.89 28.71
C ASN A 819 0.61 23.29 27.65
N ILE A 820 0.41 22.93 26.37
CA ILE A 820 1.43 23.02 25.32
C ILE A 820 1.87 24.48 25.15
N SER A 821 3.15 24.77 25.35
CA SER A 821 3.73 26.12 25.19
C SER A 821 4.89 26.18 24.20
N ASN A 822 5.36 25.03 23.72
CA ASN A 822 6.45 24.92 22.74
C ASN A 822 6.15 23.79 21.77
N VAL A 823 6.22 24.09 20.48
CA VAL A 823 6.09 23.14 19.37
C VAL A 823 7.30 23.38 18.45
N PRO A 824 8.27 22.46 18.40
CA PRO A 824 9.43 22.59 17.52
C PRO A 824 9.05 22.67 16.03
N GLU A 825 9.87 23.34 15.23
CA GLU A 825 9.66 23.55 13.79
C GLU A 825 9.60 22.24 12.99
N ASP A 826 10.36 21.23 13.41
CA ASP A 826 10.38 19.88 12.84
C ASP A 826 9.29 18.95 13.42
N ALA A 827 8.52 19.40 14.42
CA ALA A 827 7.57 18.53 15.12
C ALA A 827 6.29 18.25 14.32
N LEU A 828 5.94 19.04 13.30
CA LEU A 828 4.68 18.93 12.53
C LEU A 828 4.89 19.08 11.01
N SER A 829 6.05 18.65 10.49
CA SER A 829 6.50 18.98 9.13
C SER A 829 5.59 18.54 7.98
N ASN A 830 4.81 17.47 8.14
CA ASN A 830 3.88 16.99 7.10
C ASN A 830 2.40 17.40 7.34
N LEU A 831 2.11 18.21 8.36
CA LEU A 831 0.73 18.53 8.75
C LEU A 831 -0.03 19.29 7.67
N SER A 832 -1.17 18.76 7.26
CA SER A 832 -2.00 19.33 6.18
C SER A 832 -3.36 19.84 6.67
N GLU A 833 -3.92 19.28 7.75
CA GLU A 833 -5.24 19.64 8.26
C GLU A 833 -5.29 19.70 9.79
N ILE A 834 -5.91 20.76 10.32
CA ILE A 834 -6.13 21.01 11.75
C ILE A 834 -7.64 21.09 12.03
N GLY A 835 -8.15 20.14 12.81
CA GLY A 835 -9.56 20.00 13.17
C GLY A 835 -10.10 21.01 14.18
N VAL A 836 -11.41 20.95 14.42
CA VAL A 836 -12.17 21.88 15.26
C VAL A 836 -11.59 21.90 16.67
N SER A 837 -11.16 23.08 17.12
CA SER A 837 -10.62 23.29 18.47
C SER A 837 -9.46 22.36 18.86
N ALA A 838 -8.68 21.87 17.89
CA ALA A 838 -7.62 20.88 18.13
C ALA A 838 -6.53 21.31 19.13
N PHE A 839 -6.12 22.59 19.12
CA PHE A 839 -5.16 23.21 20.06
C PHE A 839 -5.84 24.15 21.07
N TYR A 840 -7.16 24.06 21.26
CA TYR A 840 -7.91 24.98 22.12
C TYR A 840 -7.38 24.97 23.57
N GLY A 841 -7.24 26.15 24.17
CA GLY A 841 -6.95 26.30 25.61
C GLY A 841 -5.57 25.82 26.03
N ASN A 842 -4.56 25.99 25.17
CA ASN A 842 -3.15 25.72 25.47
C ASN A 842 -2.40 27.02 25.82
N ASN A 843 -1.06 26.94 25.90
CA ASN A 843 -0.17 28.06 26.22
C ASN A 843 0.63 28.53 24.98
N ILE A 844 0.14 28.27 23.76
CA ILE A 844 0.86 28.58 22.50
C ILE A 844 0.84 30.09 22.24
N THR A 845 2.02 30.68 22.01
CA THR A 845 2.16 32.08 21.58
C THR A 845 2.31 32.16 20.06
N GLU A 846 3.13 31.28 19.50
CA GLU A 846 3.43 31.14 18.07
C GLU A 846 3.67 29.67 17.72
N ILE A 847 3.59 29.32 16.44
CA ILE A 847 3.83 27.96 15.93
C ILE A 847 4.31 28.02 14.47
N THR A 848 5.34 27.25 14.13
CA THR A 848 5.74 27.05 12.72
C THR A 848 4.99 25.86 12.14
N LEU A 849 4.45 26.02 10.93
CA LEU A 849 3.66 25.01 10.21
C LEU A 849 4.05 24.97 8.72
N PRO A 850 3.89 23.83 8.03
CA PRO A 850 4.10 23.72 6.59
C PRO A 850 2.91 24.37 5.81
N ILE A 851 2.73 23.99 4.55
CA ILE A 851 1.57 24.42 3.76
C ILE A 851 0.33 23.68 4.26
N ILE A 852 -0.48 24.36 5.07
CA ILE A 852 -1.74 23.82 5.61
C ILE A 852 -2.85 23.94 4.56
N ASN A 853 -3.57 22.85 4.30
CA ASN A 853 -4.76 22.81 3.44
C ASN A 853 -6.02 23.27 4.17
N ASN A 854 -6.17 22.98 5.47
CA ASN A 854 -7.34 23.39 6.26
C ASN A 854 -7.03 23.71 7.74
N ILE A 855 -7.65 24.78 8.26
CA ILE A 855 -7.69 25.10 9.70
C ILE A 855 -9.15 25.36 10.09
N GLU A 856 -9.76 24.38 10.74
CA GLU A 856 -11.17 24.39 11.15
C GLU A 856 -11.46 25.39 12.30
N PRO A 857 -12.73 25.81 12.50
CA PRO A 857 -13.11 26.80 13.49
C PRO A 857 -12.60 26.54 14.90
N GLY A 858 -12.01 27.58 15.48
CA GLY A 858 -11.61 27.62 16.87
C GLY A 858 -10.36 26.81 17.23
N ALA A 859 -9.64 26.26 16.24
CA ALA A 859 -8.42 25.46 16.42
C ALA A 859 -7.49 25.96 17.56
N PHE A 860 -7.23 27.28 17.61
CA PHE A 860 -6.33 27.92 18.58
C PHE A 860 -7.05 28.80 19.65
N ILE A 861 -8.38 28.76 19.79
CA ILE A 861 -9.09 29.60 20.78
C ILE A 861 -8.60 29.32 22.21
N GLY A 862 -8.41 30.37 23.01
CA GLY A 862 -8.02 30.27 24.41
C GLY A 862 -6.52 30.10 24.66
N ASN A 863 -5.70 30.17 23.61
CA ASN A 863 -4.25 30.35 23.72
C ASN A 863 -3.89 31.81 24.06
N PRO A 864 -2.69 32.07 24.63
CA PRO A 864 -2.24 33.42 24.97
C PRO A 864 -1.80 34.27 23.76
N GLY A 865 -1.32 33.65 22.68
CA GLY A 865 -0.84 34.38 21.50
C GLY A 865 0.37 35.30 21.77
N LEU A 866 0.69 36.17 20.82
CA LEU A 866 1.71 37.22 21.00
C LEU A 866 1.05 38.59 21.23
N PRO A 867 1.41 39.34 22.30
CA PRO A 867 0.72 40.60 22.66
C PRO A 867 0.81 41.73 21.62
N GLU A 868 1.83 41.70 20.75
CA GLU A 868 2.01 42.64 19.64
C GLU A 868 1.05 42.37 18.46
N TYR A 869 0.52 41.15 18.34
CA TYR A 869 -0.50 40.78 17.34
C TYR A 869 -1.88 40.58 18.01
N ASP A 870 -2.30 41.56 18.82
CA ASP A 870 -3.58 41.56 19.57
C ASP A 870 -3.82 40.34 20.49
N ASN A 871 -2.76 39.58 20.85
CA ASN A 871 -2.83 38.29 21.56
C ASN A 871 -3.41 37.14 20.70
N LEU A 872 -3.30 37.22 19.38
CA LEU A 872 -3.54 36.12 18.45
C LEU A 872 -2.34 35.16 18.44
N VAL A 873 -2.58 33.87 18.18
CA VAL A 873 -1.49 32.91 17.89
C VAL A 873 -0.88 33.24 16.54
N VAL A 874 0.42 33.46 16.48
CA VAL A 874 1.13 33.62 15.21
C VAL A 874 1.44 32.27 14.60
N ILE A 875 1.09 32.11 13.33
CA ILE A 875 1.44 30.94 12.52
C ILE A 875 2.47 31.38 11.49
N TRP A 876 3.70 30.87 11.64
CA TRP A 876 4.75 31.01 10.65
C TRP A 876 4.61 29.87 9.64
N ALA A 877 4.44 30.18 8.35
CA ALA A 877 4.25 29.20 7.30
C ALA A 877 4.92 29.61 5.99
N ASN A 878 5.17 28.64 5.10
CA ASN A 878 5.74 28.90 3.77
C ASN A 878 4.89 29.91 2.97
N SER A 879 5.54 30.65 2.06
CA SER A 879 4.98 31.80 1.31
C SER A 879 3.68 31.52 0.56
N ASP A 880 3.42 30.26 0.25
CA ASP A 880 2.32 29.82 -0.60
C ASP A 880 1.05 29.48 0.21
N ASN A 881 1.10 29.62 1.55
CA ASN A 881 -0.05 29.40 2.42
C ASN A 881 -1.06 30.56 2.33
N THR A 882 -2.17 30.33 1.60
CA THR A 882 -3.21 31.35 1.34
C THR A 882 -4.35 31.40 2.37
N HIS A 883 -4.19 30.82 3.57
CA HIS A 883 -5.27 30.83 4.57
C HIS A 883 -5.55 32.23 5.13
N PRO A 884 -6.83 32.61 5.33
CA PRO A 884 -7.17 33.90 5.91
C PRO A 884 -6.97 33.92 7.44
N ASN A 885 -6.50 35.06 7.94
CA ASN A 885 -6.46 35.38 9.38
C ASN A 885 -7.85 35.26 10.02
N ARG A 886 -7.91 34.88 11.31
CA ARG A 886 -9.15 34.70 12.07
C ARG A 886 -9.08 35.31 13.47
N GLU A 887 -10.22 35.33 14.17
CA GLU A 887 -10.39 35.86 15.54
C GLU A 887 -9.48 35.23 16.62
N ASN A 888 -8.67 34.23 16.27
CA ASN A 888 -7.84 33.46 17.19
C ASN A 888 -6.45 33.08 16.64
N TYR A 889 -6.09 33.49 15.42
CA TYR A 889 -4.75 33.31 14.85
C TYR A 889 -4.48 34.29 13.69
N ILE A 890 -3.20 34.59 13.48
CA ILE A 890 -2.69 35.36 12.34
C ILE A 890 -1.61 34.55 11.63
N ILE A 891 -1.66 34.47 10.30
CA ILE A 891 -0.70 33.72 9.47
C ILE A 891 0.24 34.73 8.82
N ASN A 892 1.55 34.49 8.92
CA ASN A 892 2.61 35.32 8.35
C ASN A 892 2.37 36.83 8.52
N PRO A 893 2.20 37.33 9.77
CA PRO A 893 2.03 38.76 10.01
C PRO A 893 3.23 39.53 9.45
N LEU A 894 2.95 40.58 8.67
CA LEU A 894 3.97 41.53 8.24
C LEU A 894 4.41 42.34 9.47
N ASN A 895 5.72 42.49 9.66
CA ASN A 895 6.28 43.32 10.74
C ASN A 895 5.69 44.74 10.70
N GLU A 896 5.24 45.27 11.84
CA GLU A 896 4.61 46.61 11.91
C GLU A 896 5.56 47.77 11.52
N THR A 897 6.86 47.52 11.39
CA THR A 897 7.90 48.53 11.12
C THR A 897 7.92 49.09 9.69
N VAL A 898 6.94 48.77 8.85
CA VAL A 898 6.87 49.27 7.46
C VAL A 898 6.24 50.68 7.37
N GLU A 899 5.50 51.16 8.38
CA GLU A 899 4.98 52.54 8.39
C GLU A 899 6.10 53.58 8.44
N GLY A 900 6.27 54.32 7.33
CA GLY A 900 7.18 55.45 7.23
C GLY A 900 7.47 55.84 5.78
N PRO A 901 8.05 57.03 5.53
CA PRO A 901 8.48 57.41 4.20
C PRO A 901 9.53 56.43 3.67
N PHE A 902 9.57 56.27 2.36
CA PHE A 902 10.61 55.53 1.65
C PHE A 902 12.02 56.06 1.98
N ASN A 903 12.92 55.17 2.35
CA ASN A 903 14.31 55.43 2.71
C ASN A 903 15.28 54.70 1.75
N GLU A 904 16.60 54.66 2.01
CA GLU A 904 17.55 54.03 1.08
C GLU A 904 17.53 52.50 1.05
N GLU A 905 17.05 51.83 2.11
CA GLU A 905 16.98 50.37 2.24
C GLU A 905 15.74 49.78 1.56
N ASP A 906 14.73 50.61 1.27
CA ASP A 906 13.56 50.25 0.46
C ASP A 906 13.90 50.00 -1.04
N PHE A 907 15.12 50.33 -1.51
CA PHE A 907 15.46 50.26 -2.94
C PHE A 907 16.67 49.39 -3.25
N ILE A 908 16.63 48.73 -4.40
CA ILE A 908 17.80 48.12 -5.04
C ILE A 908 18.54 49.21 -5.81
N TRP A 909 19.85 49.33 -5.58
CA TRP A 909 20.73 50.32 -6.21
C TRP A 909 21.64 49.66 -7.26
N ASP A 910 22.04 50.42 -8.29
CA ASP A 910 23.01 49.94 -9.27
C ASP A 910 24.41 49.86 -8.64
N PRO A 911 25.07 48.69 -8.60
CA PRO A 911 26.41 48.56 -8.03
C PRO A 911 27.48 49.37 -8.80
N ASN A 912 27.16 49.86 -10.00
CA ASN A 912 28.06 50.67 -10.84
C ASN A 912 27.68 52.16 -10.90
N ASP A 913 26.48 52.56 -10.45
CA ASP A 913 26.06 53.97 -10.29
C ASP A 913 25.33 54.14 -8.95
N TYR A 914 26.08 54.64 -7.97
CA TYR A 914 25.64 54.83 -6.58
C TYR A 914 24.33 55.64 -6.45
N ASN A 915 23.96 56.47 -7.42
CA ASN A 915 22.78 57.33 -7.38
C ASN A 915 21.59 56.78 -8.19
N ARG A 916 21.71 55.55 -8.72
CA ARG A 916 20.72 54.93 -9.61
C ARG A 916 19.92 53.85 -8.91
N VAL A 917 18.59 54.00 -8.95
CA VAL A 917 17.64 53.01 -8.43
C VAL A 917 17.28 52.00 -9.53
N LEU A 918 17.37 50.71 -9.25
CA LEU A 918 17.02 49.61 -10.15
C LEU A 918 15.68 48.94 -9.82
N GLY A 919 15.06 49.24 -8.68
CA GLY A 919 13.75 48.74 -8.26
C GLY A 919 13.58 48.84 -6.75
N PHE A 920 12.53 48.23 -6.21
CA PHE A 920 12.36 48.05 -4.76
C PHE A 920 13.17 46.86 -4.23
N SER A 921 13.61 46.95 -2.97
CA SER A 921 13.94 45.77 -2.15
C SER A 921 12.66 45.03 -1.74
N THR A 922 12.77 43.90 -1.05
CA THR A 922 11.59 43.17 -0.52
C THR A 922 10.74 44.08 0.38
N LEU A 923 11.38 44.76 1.34
CA LEU A 923 10.73 45.65 2.30
C LEU A 923 10.13 46.90 1.64
N GLY A 924 10.79 47.45 0.61
CA GLY A 924 10.23 48.55 -0.19
C GLY A 924 9.04 48.16 -1.07
N ARG A 925 8.99 46.90 -1.53
CA ARG A 925 7.83 46.35 -2.25
C ARG A 925 6.65 46.19 -1.29
N GLU A 926 6.88 45.61 -0.11
CA GLU A 926 5.86 45.48 0.94
C GLU A 926 5.27 46.84 1.31
N LYS A 927 6.13 47.85 1.51
CA LYS A 927 5.73 49.25 1.73
C LYS A 927 4.88 49.81 0.59
N TYR A 928 5.28 49.59 -0.67
CA TYR A 928 4.53 50.05 -1.83
C TYR A 928 3.16 49.38 -1.98
N GLU A 929 3.08 48.08 -1.74
CA GLU A 929 1.84 47.31 -1.91
C GLU A 929 0.77 47.74 -0.87
N GLN A 930 1.18 48.25 0.30
CA GLN A 930 0.30 48.81 1.35
C GLN A 930 -0.23 50.23 1.11
N LEU A 931 0.37 51.05 0.23
CA LEU A 931 -0.05 52.46 0.04
C LEU A 931 -1.45 52.61 -0.57
N ASP A 932 -2.31 53.46 0.01
CA ASP A 932 -3.61 53.85 -0.57
C ASP A 932 -3.44 54.65 -1.88
N GLU A 933 -2.58 55.68 -1.85
CA GLU A 933 -2.17 56.44 -3.03
C GLU A 933 -0.76 55.96 -3.42
N LYS A 934 -0.61 55.38 -4.62
CA LYS A 934 0.61 54.69 -5.07
C LYS A 934 1.80 55.61 -5.44
N GLU A 935 1.96 56.73 -4.75
CA GLU A 935 3.08 57.66 -4.97
C GLU A 935 4.39 57.12 -4.36
N ILE A 936 5.47 57.11 -5.15
CA ILE A 936 6.83 56.79 -4.67
C ILE A 936 7.62 58.08 -4.46
N HIS A 937 7.97 58.35 -3.21
CA HIS A 937 9.01 59.31 -2.88
C HIS A 937 10.38 58.64 -2.92
N PHE A 938 11.28 59.07 -3.80
CA PHE A 938 12.66 58.58 -3.80
C PHE A 938 13.51 59.31 -2.74
N PRO A 939 14.44 58.63 -2.04
CA PRO A 939 15.32 59.25 -1.06
C PRO A 939 16.28 60.24 -1.73
N ASP A 940 16.79 61.21 -0.95
CA ASP A 940 17.62 62.33 -1.40
C ASP A 940 18.86 61.95 -2.23
N ARG A 941 19.32 60.69 -2.15
CA ARG A 941 20.41 60.11 -2.93
C ARG A 941 20.06 59.82 -4.40
N ALA A 942 18.80 59.53 -4.71
CA ALA A 942 18.38 59.12 -6.05
C ALA A 942 18.53 60.25 -7.08
N ARG A 943 19.15 59.95 -8.22
CA ARG A 943 19.33 60.88 -9.35
C ARG A 943 18.90 60.30 -10.69
N THR A 944 18.90 58.98 -10.83
CA THR A 944 18.52 58.25 -12.03
C THR A 944 17.71 57.01 -11.66
N VAL A 945 16.85 56.56 -12.57
CA VAL A 945 16.07 55.32 -12.43
C VAL A 945 16.43 54.38 -13.57
N GLY A 946 16.56 53.09 -13.27
CA GLY A 946 16.88 52.04 -14.22
C GLY A 946 15.77 51.81 -15.25
N ASN A 947 16.15 51.40 -16.46
CA ASN A 947 15.17 50.93 -17.45
C ASN A 947 14.41 49.75 -16.83
N TYR A 948 13.08 49.83 -16.86
CA TYR A 948 12.15 48.83 -16.33
C TYR A 948 12.09 48.66 -14.80
N ALA A 949 12.77 49.48 -14.01
CA ALA A 949 12.87 49.35 -12.54
C ALA A 949 11.54 49.16 -11.78
N PHE A 950 10.46 49.74 -12.31
CA PHE A 950 9.11 49.67 -11.73
C PHE A 950 8.04 49.19 -12.74
N ARG A 951 8.46 48.51 -13.82
CA ARG A 951 7.62 48.19 -15.00
C ARG A 951 6.39 47.32 -14.69
N SER A 952 6.44 46.51 -13.63
CA SER A 952 5.39 45.56 -13.25
C SER A 952 4.38 46.10 -12.26
N LEU A 953 4.52 47.35 -11.78
CA LEU A 953 3.65 47.92 -10.77
C LEU A 953 2.37 48.49 -11.42
N GLN A 954 1.20 48.22 -10.84
CA GLN A 954 -0.09 48.70 -11.33
C GLN A 954 -0.58 49.90 -10.50
N GLY A 955 -1.06 50.94 -11.17
CA GLY A 955 -1.57 52.15 -10.53
C GLY A 955 -0.49 53.16 -10.09
N LEU A 956 0.78 52.89 -10.44
CA LEU A 956 1.93 53.80 -10.29
C LEU A 956 1.87 54.99 -11.29
#